data_AF-A0A9W8EIQ2-F1
#
_entry.id   AF-A0A9W8EIQ2-F1
#
_cell.length_a   1.000
_cell.length_b   1.000
_cell.length_c   1.000
_cell.angle_alpha   90.00
_cell.angle_beta   90.00
_cell.angle_gamma   90.00
#
_symmetry.space_group_name_H-M   'P 1'
#
loop_
_entity.id
_entity.type
_entity.pdbx_description
1 polymer ?
#
loop_
_entity_poly.entity_id
_entity_poly.type
_entity_poly.pdbx_seq_one_letter_code
_entity_poly.pdbx_strand_id
1 'polypeptide(L)'
;MNTSAGVFNGRLAVLAMRFTTKCFPVCLGGPKRRALNGACGDSSTSHAVSVSRGAYLSPYDRAVDMIERLLRLPSMATYLYPILVDENIKSTGRFKDPTGPLRTLFEHGYTLNMLLNEVESPFVSTINLYERVDEACYQQHQLGLFWRGCIDAGLAPPGVLSSSSEFELTLTTVTAILDVLQERGRLGAADPRYIKPRIIYPAVRAAYDSPRHAVLAAELAQTEVAYMQDLEQLAAYAARVRAQMDVDPSIFAHVDELLALHRAFSMRIQYVAAMPVDRQFFDAVYDDLMPAFDVYSGFCASRELSQRAYQAALPALRQASCGVDPVFDVPSLFMRPVQRLAQYPMLFQSLVDAVCDSCALLPPEDQAARVPVIKSMYAAMRRSKRVLTRANEATREALNQIQGANFYERVDGMLSEDTLGRLLTSSAVSAKTTRDYEDIEAYLFANSLVLCKPIVPLVSSRSARFRQSLSNLHVTLKGMPLLAFSRAEDRRRSASSVSSSTLHSPAASRRARSPTPDDSAADFQLPTIDTHEPSSLISPPAKLLASYVSLATLRDVPTRPPIIKFTSSVDVTLPATCQLAAREPPRLFVRDCIPTNVISQISQVHELNGTMRLTIQIKMASGDEKALVFRRLTQESAAVWVRMLKRTVPLVPVDDENAAQNAYHGLLVNPRFSPSVLGRPAAV
;
A
#
# COMPACT_ATOMS: atom_id res chain seq x y z
N MET A 1 -43.68 -11.04 15.83
CA MET A 1 -44.54 -10.41 14.81
C MET A 1 -43.65 -9.63 13.85
N ASN A 2 -43.55 -10.14 12.60
CA ASN A 2 -43.40 -9.48 11.29
C ASN A 2 -43.32 -7.94 11.27
N THR A 3 -42.58 -7.21 10.43
CA THR A 3 -41.82 -7.45 9.17
C THR A 3 -41.19 -6.09 8.79
N SER A 4 -39.92 -6.07 8.33
CA SER A 4 -39.47 -5.34 7.12
C SER A 4 -37.94 -5.33 7.03
N ALA A 5 -37.41 -6.37 6.42
CA ALA A 5 -36.14 -6.32 5.72
C ALA A 5 -36.32 -5.56 4.40
N GLY A 6 -35.28 -4.87 3.94
CA GLY A 6 -35.14 -4.58 2.52
C GLY A 6 -34.51 -3.24 2.18
N VAL A 7 -33.45 -3.32 1.37
CA VAL A 7 -32.91 -2.25 0.52
C VAL A 7 -32.01 -1.22 1.22
N PHE A 8 -30.73 -1.56 1.49
CA PHE A 8 -29.63 -0.58 1.33
C PHE A 8 -28.19 -1.18 1.29
N ASN A 9 -28.02 -2.50 1.24
CA ASN A 9 -26.68 -3.12 1.22
C ASN A 9 -26.07 -3.39 -0.18
N GLY A 10 -26.78 -3.07 -1.27
CA GLY A 10 -26.30 -3.34 -2.63
C GLY A 10 -25.49 -2.22 -3.32
N ARG A 11 -25.53 -0.97 -2.82
CA ARG A 11 -24.96 0.18 -3.55
C ARG A 11 -23.51 0.56 -3.17
N LEU A 12 -23.02 0.14 -2.00
CA LEU A 12 -21.66 0.45 -1.55
C LEU A 12 -20.60 -0.52 -2.09
N ALA A 13 -20.93 -1.82 -2.26
CA ALA A 13 -20.05 -2.79 -2.90
C ALA A 13 -19.83 -2.49 -4.41
N VAL A 14 -20.85 -1.93 -5.07
CA VAL A 14 -20.77 -1.52 -6.48
C VAL A 14 -19.98 -0.22 -6.67
N LEU A 15 -19.92 0.67 -5.66
CA LEU A 15 -19.12 1.90 -5.71
C LEU A 15 -17.62 1.65 -5.45
N ALA A 16 -17.28 0.72 -4.56
CA ALA A 16 -15.88 0.28 -4.36
C ALA A 16 -15.34 -0.42 -5.61
N MET A 17 -16.13 -1.30 -6.25
CA MET A 17 -15.79 -1.92 -7.53
C MET A 17 -15.71 -0.93 -8.70
N ARG A 18 -16.52 0.15 -8.71
CA ARG A 18 -16.48 1.18 -9.76
C ARG A 18 -15.32 2.17 -9.61
N PHE A 19 -14.81 2.40 -8.41
CA PHE A 19 -13.60 3.21 -8.21
C PHE A 19 -12.33 2.44 -8.60
N THR A 20 -12.28 1.13 -8.35
CA THR A 20 -11.17 0.28 -8.81
C THR A 20 -11.22 0.00 -10.32
N THR A 21 -12.40 -0.13 -10.95
CA THR A 21 -12.46 -0.33 -12.42
C THR A 21 -12.34 0.96 -13.25
N LYS A 22 -12.72 2.15 -12.74
CA LYS A 22 -12.62 3.40 -13.52
C LYS A 22 -11.26 4.09 -13.46
N CYS A 23 -10.43 3.80 -12.46
CA CYS A 23 -9.05 4.31 -12.40
C CYS A 23 -8.03 3.39 -13.09
N PHE A 24 -8.45 2.23 -13.60
CA PHE A 24 -7.55 1.20 -14.14
C PHE A 24 -7.37 1.10 -15.67
N PRO A 25 -8.10 1.79 -16.58
CA PRO A 25 -7.80 1.66 -18.00
C PRO A 25 -6.58 2.49 -18.46
N VAL A 26 -5.88 3.18 -17.56
CA VAL A 26 -4.63 3.90 -17.88
C VAL A 26 -3.38 3.01 -17.75
N CYS A 27 -3.49 1.84 -17.09
CA CYS A 27 -2.34 0.95 -16.83
C CYS A 27 -2.23 -0.28 -17.75
N LEU A 28 -3.02 -0.36 -18.83
CA LEU A 28 -2.85 -1.36 -19.88
C LEU A 28 -2.75 -0.67 -21.25
N GLY A 29 -1.61 -0.02 -21.48
CA GLY A 29 -1.18 0.44 -22.80
C GLY A 29 -0.65 -0.72 -23.65
N GLY A 30 -1.50 -1.70 -23.97
CA GLY A 30 -1.28 -2.61 -25.10
C GLY A 30 -1.90 -2.01 -26.37
N PRO A 31 -1.29 -2.14 -27.56
CA PRO A 31 -1.74 -1.42 -28.75
C PRO A 31 -3.11 -1.91 -29.20
N LYS A 32 -4.10 -0.99 -29.21
CA LYS A 32 -5.36 -1.19 -29.93
C LYS A 32 -5.05 -1.29 -31.42
N ARG A 33 -5.18 -2.49 -32.01
CA ARG A 33 -5.32 -2.65 -33.46
C ARG A 33 -6.54 -1.87 -33.93
N ARG A 34 -6.34 -0.68 -34.50
CA ARG A 34 -7.30 -0.08 -35.42
C ARG A 34 -7.11 -0.75 -36.77
N ALA A 35 -8.10 -1.54 -37.19
CA ALA A 35 -8.25 -1.91 -38.59
C ALA A 35 -8.55 -0.62 -39.37
N LEU A 36 -7.61 -0.19 -40.20
CA LEU A 36 -7.84 0.77 -41.27
C LEU A 36 -7.69 -0.01 -42.58
N ASN A 37 -8.84 -0.31 -43.20
CA ASN A 37 -8.90 -0.63 -44.61
C ASN A 37 -8.60 0.64 -45.40
N GLY A 38 -7.67 0.57 -46.35
CA GLY A 38 -7.36 1.65 -47.28
C GLY A 38 -6.13 1.34 -48.11
N ALA A 39 -6.35 0.78 -49.31
CA ALA A 39 -5.33 0.56 -50.33
C ALA A 39 -4.89 1.89 -50.97
N CYS A 40 -3.58 2.10 -51.18
CA CYS A 40 -2.94 2.51 -52.45
C CYS A 40 -1.46 2.91 -52.26
N GLY A 41 -0.57 2.41 -53.14
CA GLY A 41 0.46 3.19 -53.84
C GLY A 41 1.82 3.50 -53.17
N ASP A 42 2.83 2.74 -53.61
CA ASP A 42 4.19 3.16 -54.02
C ASP A 42 5.29 3.67 -53.05
N SER A 43 6.31 2.79 -52.93
CA SER A 43 7.75 3.05 -53.06
C SER A 43 8.61 3.55 -51.86
N SER A 44 9.74 2.82 -51.69
CA SER A 44 11.06 3.26 -51.21
C SER A 44 11.39 3.25 -49.69
N THR A 45 12.05 2.16 -49.28
CA THR A 45 13.23 2.08 -48.38
C THR A 45 13.22 2.80 -47.02
N SER A 46 13.00 2.03 -45.95
CA SER A 46 13.85 2.01 -44.74
C SER A 46 13.48 0.83 -43.85
N HIS A 47 14.34 -0.19 -43.75
CA HIS A 47 14.18 -1.32 -42.83
C HIS A 47 14.39 -0.85 -41.39
N ALA A 48 13.33 -0.35 -40.76
CA ALA A 48 13.24 -0.29 -39.30
C ALA A 48 12.70 -1.66 -38.83
N VAL A 49 13.59 -2.48 -38.28
CA VAL A 49 13.21 -3.71 -37.57
C VAL A 49 12.33 -3.28 -36.39
N SER A 50 11.02 -3.49 -36.51
CA SER A 50 10.09 -3.33 -35.41
C SER A 50 10.36 -4.45 -34.41
N VAL A 51 11.21 -4.19 -33.42
CA VAL A 51 11.33 -5.06 -32.24
C VAL A 51 9.99 -4.99 -31.51
N SER A 52 9.15 -6.00 -31.70
CA SER A 52 7.98 -6.21 -30.85
C SER A 52 8.47 -6.38 -29.42
N ARG A 53 8.22 -5.40 -28.54
CA ARG A 53 8.47 -5.56 -27.10
C ARG A 53 7.74 -6.83 -26.63
N GLY A 54 8.51 -7.81 -26.14
CA GLY A 54 7.96 -9.03 -25.55
C GLY A 54 7.02 -8.69 -24.39
N ALA A 55 6.06 -9.58 -24.13
CA ALA A 55 5.22 -9.49 -22.94
C ALA A 55 6.12 -9.52 -21.69
N TYR A 56 5.88 -8.63 -20.74
CA TYR A 56 6.66 -8.59 -19.51
C TYR A 56 6.55 -9.91 -18.74
N LEU A 57 7.68 -10.49 -18.38
CA LEU A 57 7.77 -11.67 -17.52
C LEU A 57 8.20 -11.26 -16.12
N SER A 58 7.40 -11.63 -15.12
CA SER A 58 7.75 -11.45 -13.70
C SER A 58 9.02 -12.24 -13.36
N PRO A 59 9.78 -11.89 -12.31
CA PRO A 59 10.95 -12.64 -11.88
C PRO A 59 10.64 -14.12 -11.61
N TYR A 60 9.45 -14.39 -11.07
CA TYR A 60 8.95 -15.74 -10.86
C TYR A 60 8.78 -16.49 -12.18
N ASP A 61 8.01 -15.93 -13.12
CA ASP A 61 7.76 -16.56 -14.41
C ASP A 61 9.02 -16.66 -15.26
N ARG A 62 9.93 -15.68 -15.18
CA ARG A 62 11.23 -15.70 -15.85
C ARG A 62 12.09 -16.85 -15.34
N ALA A 63 12.16 -17.06 -14.03
CA ALA A 63 12.91 -18.17 -13.45
C ALA A 63 12.31 -19.53 -13.87
N VAL A 64 10.98 -19.67 -13.81
CA VAL A 64 10.30 -20.91 -14.22
C VAL A 64 10.46 -21.18 -15.71
N ASP A 65 10.32 -20.17 -16.56
CA ASP A 65 10.57 -20.28 -18.02
C ASP A 65 12.02 -20.69 -18.30
N MET A 66 12.98 -20.11 -17.59
CA MET A 66 14.39 -20.49 -17.72
C MET A 66 14.63 -21.96 -17.36
N ILE A 67 14.05 -22.45 -16.25
CA ILE A 67 14.12 -23.87 -15.88
C ILE A 67 13.50 -24.74 -16.99
N GLU A 68 12.32 -24.36 -17.50
CA GLU A 68 11.65 -25.09 -18.59
C GLU A 68 12.50 -25.16 -19.86
N ARG A 69 13.23 -24.09 -20.19
CA ARG A 69 14.10 -24.02 -21.37
C ARG A 69 15.40 -24.79 -21.17
N LEU A 70 16.03 -24.70 -20.00
CA LEU A 70 17.24 -25.45 -19.67
C LEU A 70 17.00 -26.97 -19.68
N LEU A 71 15.83 -27.43 -19.24
CA LEU A 71 15.47 -28.86 -19.30
C LEU A 71 15.32 -29.41 -20.73
N ARG A 72 15.22 -28.55 -21.75
CA ARG A 72 15.19 -28.95 -23.17
C ARG A 72 16.59 -29.20 -23.75
N LEU A 73 17.63 -28.83 -23.01
CA LEU A 73 19.03 -29.06 -23.39
C LEU A 73 19.56 -30.30 -22.67
N PRO A 74 19.92 -31.38 -23.38
CA PRO A 74 20.41 -32.61 -22.75
C PRO A 74 21.63 -32.39 -21.85
N SER A 75 22.54 -31.49 -22.25
CA SER A 75 23.75 -31.13 -21.49
C SER A 75 23.43 -30.48 -20.15
N MET A 76 22.34 -29.71 -20.07
CA MET A 76 21.90 -29.03 -18.83
C MET A 76 20.96 -29.90 -17.99
N ALA A 77 20.08 -30.66 -18.64
CA ALA A 77 19.06 -31.46 -17.97
C ALA A 77 19.66 -32.52 -17.02
N THR A 78 20.82 -33.09 -17.36
CA THR A 78 21.56 -34.04 -16.52
C THR A 78 21.90 -33.47 -15.14
N TYR A 79 22.20 -32.17 -15.04
CA TYR A 79 22.54 -31.50 -13.78
C TYR A 79 21.31 -30.88 -13.11
N LEU A 80 20.41 -30.29 -13.88
CA LEU A 80 19.24 -29.59 -13.36
C LEU A 80 18.16 -30.54 -12.83
N TYR A 81 17.91 -31.67 -13.50
CA TYR A 81 16.84 -32.59 -13.11
C TYR A 81 17.03 -33.19 -11.70
N PRO A 82 18.23 -33.69 -11.31
CA PRO A 82 18.48 -34.13 -9.94
C PRO A 82 18.20 -33.05 -8.89
N ILE A 83 18.59 -31.79 -9.16
CA ILE A 83 18.34 -30.65 -8.26
C ILE A 83 16.84 -30.43 -8.07
N LEU A 84 16.06 -30.47 -9.15
CA LEU A 84 14.60 -30.31 -9.08
C LEU A 84 13.90 -31.46 -8.34
N VAL A 85 14.37 -32.69 -8.52
CA VAL A 85 13.86 -33.86 -7.78
C VAL A 85 14.15 -33.71 -6.30
N ASP A 86 15.38 -33.33 -5.95
CA ASP A 86 15.80 -33.07 -4.58
C ASP A 86 14.99 -31.95 -3.93
N GLU A 87 14.79 -30.82 -4.62
CA GLU A 87 13.93 -29.75 -4.12
C GLU A 87 12.50 -30.22 -3.93
N ASN A 88 11.96 -31.02 -4.85
CA ASN A 88 10.60 -31.52 -4.73
C ASN A 88 10.42 -32.44 -3.51
N ILE A 89 11.43 -33.24 -3.16
CA ILE A 89 11.41 -34.18 -2.03
C ILE A 89 11.74 -33.49 -0.70
N LYS A 90 12.80 -32.67 -0.66
CA LYS A 90 13.34 -32.09 0.58
C LYS A 90 12.56 -30.88 1.09
N SER A 91 11.80 -30.19 0.24
CA SER A 91 11.13 -28.95 0.64
C SER A 91 9.93 -29.19 1.55
N THR A 92 10.19 -29.13 2.87
CA THR A 92 9.17 -28.95 3.92
C THR A 92 8.75 -27.48 4.10
N GLY A 93 9.38 -26.56 3.37
CA GLY A 93 9.11 -25.11 3.43
C GLY A 93 7.77 -24.72 2.80
N ARG A 94 7.15 -23.65 3.34
CA ARG A 94 5.86 -23.09 2.85
C ARG A 94 5.98 -22.32 1.53
N PHE A 95 7.19 -22.00 1.08
CA PHE A 95 7.51 -21.34 -0.17
C PHE A 95 8.66 -22.09 -0.87
N LYS A 96 8.52 -22.32 -2.19
CA LYS A 96 9.60 -22.87 -3.03
C LYS A 96 10.06 -21.77 -3.98
N ASP A 97 11.32 -21.34 -3.83
CA ASP A 97 11.91 -20.30 -4.66
C ASP A 97 12.38 -20.89 -6.00
N PRO A 98 11.82 -20.48 -7.16
CA PRO A 98 12.27 -20.97 -8.45
C PRO A 98 13.70 -20.52 -8.82
N THR A 99 14.29 -19.57 -8.10
CA THR A 99 15.69 -19.18 -8.29
C THR A 99 16.66 -20.11 -7.55
N GLY A 100 16.17 -20.90 -6.57
CA GLY A 100 16.96 -21.86 -5.80
C GLY A 100 17.71 -22.88 -6.68
N PRO A 101 17.02 -23.63 -7.57
CA PRO A 101 17.68 -24.58 -8.45
C PRO A 101 18.68 -23.92 -9.38
N LEU A 102 18.38 -22.70 -9.85
CA LEU A 102 19.24 -21.95 -10.76
C LEU A 102 20.52 -21.49 -10.06
N ARG A 103 20.44 -21.05 -8.80
CA ARG A 103 21.62 -20.72 -7.99
C ARG A 103 22.51 -21.94 -7.82
N THR A 104 21.95 -23.07 -7.41
CA THR A 104 22.69 -24.33 -7.23
C THR A 104 23.30 -24.82 -8.54
N LEU A 105 22.57 -24.69 -9.65
CA LEU A 105 23.07 -25.09 -10.97
C LEU A 105 24.27 -24.24 -11.38
N PHE A 106 24.24 -22.92 -11.16
CA PHE A 106 25.25 -21.98 -11.65
C PHE A 106 26.37 -21.68 -10.65
N GLU A 107 26.25 -22.11 -9.39
CA GLU A 107 27.19 -21.84 -8.29
C GLU A 107 28.65 -22.12 -8.65
N HIS A 108 28.90 -23.21 -9.38
CA HIS A 108 30.26 -23.65 -9.69
C HIS A 108 30.81 -23.12 -11.03
N GLY A 109 30.02 -22.37 -11.80
CA GLY A 109 30.41 -21.76 -13.08
C GLY A 109 30.60 -22.74 -14.26
N TYR A 110 30.96 -24.01 -14.05
CA TYR A 110 31.23 -24.96 -15.14
C TYR A 110 29.97 -25.27 -15.98
N THR A 111 28.78 -25.24 -15.37
CA THR A 111 27.48 -25.38 -16.07
C THR A 111 27.20 -24.21 -17.00
N LEU A 112 27.63 -23.00 -16.62
CA LEU A 112 27.55 -21.82 -17.48
C LEU A 112 28.49 -21.95 -18.69
N ASN A 113 29.70 -22.47 -18.50
CA ASN A 113 30.63 -22.75 -19.60
C ASN A 113 30.09 -23.84 -20.55
N MET A 114 29.51 -24.91 -20.00
CA MET A 114 28.83 -25.93 -20.81
C MET A 114 27.67 -25.33 -21.62
N LEU A 115 26.85 -24.46 -21.01
CA LEU A 115 25.76 -23.77 -21.71
C LEU A 115 26.29 -22.86 -22.82
N LEU A 116 27.37 -22.12 -22.59
CA LEU A 116 27.97 -21.26 -23.61
C LEU A 116 28.49 -22.07 -24.81
N ASN A 117 29.08 -23.23 -24.56
CA ASN A 117 29.56 -24.14 -25.60
C ASN A 117 28.44 -24.72 -26.49
N GLU A 118 27.17 -24.70 -26.04
CA GLU A 118 26.02 -25.05 -26.90
C GLU A 118 25.77 -24.01 -28.00
N VAL A 119 26.23 -22.77 -27.82
CA VAL A 119 26.03 -21.70 -28.80
C VAL A 119 26.97 -21.92 -29.99
N GLU A 120 28.28 -22.07 -29.76
CA GLU A 120 29.25 -22.50 -30.78
C GLU A 120 30.33 -23.39 -30.17
N SER A 121 30.73 -24.41 -30.93
CA SER A 121 31.71 -25.43 -30.53
C SER A 121 33.11 -25.09 -31.07
N PRO A 122 34.16 -25.02 -30.22
CA PRO A 122 34.17 -24.72 -28.79
C PRO A 122 34.68 -23.29 -28.53
N PHE A 123 33.85 -22.43 -27.93
CA PHE A 123 34.29 -21.11 -27.44
C PHE A 123 35.23 -21.20 -26.25
N VAL A 124 35.00 -22.15 -25.33
CA VAL A 124 35.87 -22.44 -24.18
C VAL A 124 36.36 -23.87 -24.33
N SER A 125 37.66 -24.04 -24.55
CA SER A 125 38.26 -25.38 -24.69
C SER A 125 37.90 -26.24 -23.47
N THR A 126 37.29 -27.40 -23.71
CA THR A 126 36.91 -28.40 -22.69
C THR A 126 38.09 -28.84 -21.80
N ILE A 127 39.32 -28.56 -22.21
CA ILE A 127 40.57 -28.92 -21.54
C ILE A 127 40.80 -28.13 -20.24
N ASN A 128 40.25 -26.92 -20.08
CA ASN A 128 40.40 -26.12 -18.85
C ASN A 128 39.32 -26.39 -17.78
N LEU A 129 38.41 -27.34 -18.01
CA LEU A 129 37.36 -27.71 -17.05
C LEU A 129 37.85 -28.66 -15.93
N TYR A 130 39.10 -29.15 -16.00
CA TYR A 130 39.59 -30.22 -15.11
C TYR A 130 40.95 -29.93 -14.47
N GLU A 131 41.49 -28.71 -14.55
CA GLU A 131 42.70 -28.37 -13.81
C GLU A 131 42.43 -28.38 -12.30
N ARG A 132 43.22 -29.17 -11.57
CA ARG A 132 43.14 -29.34 -10.11
C ARG A 132 43.60 -28.06 -9.42
N VAL A 133 42.69 -27.12 -9.29
CA VAL A 133 42.83 -25.88 -8.51
C VAL A 133 41.97 -26.02 -7.25
N ASP A 134 42.36 -25.37 -6.15
CA ASP A 134 41.54 -25.27 -4.93
C ASP A 134 40.10 -24.82 -5.28
N GLU A 135 39.08 -25.42 -4.65
CA GLU A 135 37.66 -25.27 -5.05
C GLU A 135 37.21 -23.81 -5.23
N ALA A 136 37.58 -22.91 -4.30
CA ALA A 136 37.21 -21.49 -4.38
C ALA A 136 37.87 -20.77 -5.56
N CYS A 137 39.13 -21.11 -5.87
CA CYS A 137 39.85 -20.53 -7.00
C CYS A 137 39.37 -21.15 -8.33
N TYR A 138 38.95 -22.42 -8.32
CA TYR A 138 38.33 -23.09 -9.45
C TYR A 138 36.97 -22.45 -9.83
N GLN A 139 36.08 -22.21 -8.87
CA GLN A 139 34.78 -21.58 -9.13
C GLN A 139 34.94 -20.18 -9.74
N GLN A 140 35.80 -19.35 -9.15
CA GLN A 140 36.12 -18.02 -9.67
C GLN A 140 36.75 -18.07 -11.06
N HIS A 141 37.63 -19.04 -11.30
CA HIS A 141 38.22 -19.27 -12.62
C HIS A 141 37.16 -19.64 -13.66
N GLN A 142 36.25 -20.57 -13.35
CA GLN A 142 35.17 -20.98 -14.25
C GLN A 142 34.22 -19.83 -14.58
N LEU A 143 33.84 -19.02 -13.59
CA LEU A 143 33.03 -17.82 -13.81
C LEU A 143 33.78 -16.79 -14.69
N GLY A 144 35.09 -16.61 -14.46
CA GLY A 144 35.93 -15.75 -15.29
C GLY A 144 35.99 -16.19 -16.76
N LEU A 145 36.12 -17.49 -17.01
CA LEU A 145 36.07 -18.06 -18.37
C LEU A 145 34.71 -17.83 -19.03
N PHE A 146 33.62 -18.05 -18.29
CA PHE A 146 32.26 -17.83 -18.79
C PHE A 146 32.05 -16.39 -19.23
N TRP A 147 32.36 -15.43 -18.35
CA TRP A 147 32.17 -14.01 -18.66
C TRP A 147 33.04 -13.55 -19.82
N ARG A 148 34.27 -14.04 -19.93
CA ARG A 148 35.14 -13.75 -21.07
C ARG A 148 34.55 -14.29 -22.38
N GLY A 149 34.10 -15.54 -22.38
CA GLY A 149 33.44 -16.14 -23.53
C GLY A 149 32.14 -15.40 -23.93
N CYS A 150 31.35 -14.92 -22.96
CA CYS A 150 30.18 -14.09 -23.25
C CYS A 150 30.53 -12.73 -23.86
N ILE A 151 31.63 -12.09 -23.44
CA ILE A 151 32.11 -10.84 -24.03
C ILE A 151 32.58 -11.09 -25.46
N ASP A 152 33.38 -12.14 -25.68
CA ASP A 152 33.90 -12.52 -26.99
C ASP A 152 32.77 -12.87 -27.99
N ALA A 153 31.68 -13.47 -27.50
CA ALA A 153 30.47 -13.76 -28.27
C ALA A 153 29.51 -12.56 -28.43
N GLY A 154 29.81 -11.40 -27.86
CA GLY A 154 28.94 -10.21 -27.91
C GLY A 154 27.64 -10.35 -27.09
N LEU A 155 27.57 -11.30 -26.17
CA LEU A 155 26.41 -11.57 -25.29
C LEU A 155 26.43 -10.76 -23.99
N ALA A 156 27.58 -10.19 -23.64
CA ALA A 156 27.76 -9.35 -22.45
C ALA A 156 28.63 -8.11 -22.76
N PRO A 157 28.37 -6.94 -22.14
CA PRO A 157 29.18 -5.75 -22.36
C PRO A 157 30.59 -5.87 -21.71
N PRO A 158 31.63 -5.24 -22.28
CA PRO A 158 32.95 -5.19 -21.67
C PRO A 158 32.89 -4.34 -20.38
N GLY A 159 33.09 -4.97 -19.21
CA GLY A 159 33.05 -4.31 -17.88
C GLY A 159 32.27 -5.04 -16.78
N VAL A 160 31.61 -6.15 -17.11
CA VAL A 160 30.75 -6.95 -16.22
C VAL A 160 31.46 -7.48 -14.95
N LEU A 161 32.77 -7.73 -15.02
CA LEU A 161 33.57 -8.38 -13.96
C LEU A 161 33.71 -7.58 -12.64
N SER A 162 33.02 -6.43 -12.51
CA SER A 162 33.29 -5.44 -11.45
C SER A 162 32.11 -5.15 -10.52
N SER A 163 30.93 -5.76 -10.70
CA SER A 163 29.68 -5.29 -10.07
C SER A 163 28.93 -6.32 -9.23
N SER A 164 28.38 -5.84 -8.12
CA SER A 164 27.71 -6.54 -7.01
C SER A 164 26.34 -7.17 -7.31
N SER A 165 26.01 -7.46 -8.59
CA SER A 165 24.78 -8.17 -8.99
C SER A 165 25.09 -9.33 -9.94
N GLU A 166 26.04 -10.17 -9.55
CA GLU A 166 26.50 -11.30 -10.38
C GLU A 166 25.36 -12.24 -10.79
N PHE A 167 24.40 -12.51 -9.90
CA PHE A 167 23.35 -13.49 -10.18
C PHE A 167 22.22 -12.97 -11.10
N GLU A 168 21.67 -11.77 -10.89
CA GLU A 168 20.63 -11.24 -11.80
C GLU A 168 21.19 -10.99 -13.21
N LEU A 169 22.45 -10.57 -13.28
CA LEU A 169 23.16 -10.43 -14.54
C LEU A 169 23.38 -11.78 -15.20
N THR A 170 23.81 -12.81 -14.44
CA THR A 170 23.92 -14.19 -14.92
C THR A 170 22.60 -14.67 -15.50
N LEU A 171 21.48 -14.46 -14.80
CA LEU A 171 20.15 -14.84 -15.31
C LEU A 171 19.82 -14.12 -16.62
N THR A 172 20.07 -12.81 -16.71
CA THR A 172 19.84 -12.03 -17.93
C THR A 172 20.69 -12.56 -19.10
N THR A 173 21.97 -12.85 -18.87
CA THR A 173 22.89 -13.39 -19.89
C THR A 173 22.51 -14.81 -20.30
N VAL A 174 22.11 -15.67 -19.35
CA VAL A 174 21.59 -17.02 -19.63
C VAL A 174 20.31 -16.95 -20.47
N THR A 175 19.40 -16.02 -20.17
CA THR A 175 18.21 -15.79 -21.03
C THR A 175 18.63 -15.42 -22.45
N ALA A 176 19.58 -14.51 -22.63
CA ALA A 176 20.09 -14.14 -23.95
C ALA A 176 20.73 -15.33 -24.70
N ILE A 177 21.51 -16.17 -24.00
CA ILE A 177 22.07 -17.41 -24.57
C ILE A 177 20.94 -18.34 -25.04
N LEU A 178 19.94 -18.57 -24.19
CA LEU A 178 18.81 -19.43 -24.53
C LEU A 178 18.01 -18.86 -25.71
N ASP A 179 17.90 -17.53 -25.84
CA ASP A 179 17.22 -16.87 -26.97
C ASP A 179 17.98 -17.13 -28.27
N VAL A 180 19.31 -16.99 -28.28
CA VAL A 180 20.16 -17.34 -29.43
C VAL A 180 20.03 -18.83 -29.78
N LEU A 181 20.00 -19.73 -28.79
CA LEU A 181 19.78 -21.15 -29.03
C LEU A 181 18.39 -21.43 -29.61
N GLN A 182 17.37 -20.67 -29.20
CA GLN A 182 16.01 -20.77 -29.74
C GLN A 182 15.95 -20.34 -31.19
N GLU A 183 16.54 -19.19 -31.51
CA GLU A 183 16.63 -18.65 -32.87
C GLU A 183 17.38 -19.60 -33.82
N ARG A 184 18.41 -20.28 -33.31
CA ARG A 184 19.17 -21.31 -34.04
C ARG A 184 18.47 -22.68 -34.10
N GLY A 185 17.29 -22.83 -33.49
CA GLY A 185 16.54 -24.08 -33.47
C GLY A 185 17.22 -25.21 -32.68
N ARG A 186 18.13 -24.88 -31.74
CA ARG A 186 18.88 -25.85 -30.93
C ARG A 186 18.18 -26.24 -29.63
N LEU A 187 17.11 -25.55 -29.24
CA LEU A 187 16.24 -25.98 -28.15
C LEU A 187 15.33 -27.12 -28.62
N GLY A 188 15.58 -28.33 -28.11
CA GLY A 188 14.80 -29.53 -28.43
C GLY A 188 13.36 -29.49 -27.90
N ALA A 189 12.60 -30.53 -28.22
CA ALA A 189 11.29 -30.75 -27.61
C ALA A 189 11.44 -31.08 -26.11
N ALA A 190 10.43 -30.73 -25.30
CA ALA A 190 10.41 -31.09 -23.89
C ALA A 190 10.38 -32.62 -23.72
N ASP A 191 11.36 -33.19 -23.02
CA ASP A 191 11.38 -34.62 -22.73
C ASP A 191 10.26 -34.96 -21.71
N PRO A 192 9.33 -35.88 -22.04
CA PRO A 192 8.22 -36.23 -21.17
C PRO A 192 8.66 -36.92 -19.87
N ARG A 193 9.91 -37.39 -19.75
CA ARG A 193 10.43 -38.04 -18.54
C ARG A 193 10.74 -37.04 -17.43
N TYR A 194 11.00 -35.78 -17.75
CA TYR A 194 11.29 -34.77 -16.75
C TYR A 194 10.02 -34.23 -16.08
N ILE A 195 10.13 -33.92 -14.79
CA ILE A 195 9.06 -33.28 -14.03
C ILE A 195 8.86 -31.89 -14.62
N LYS A 196 7.62 -31.57 -14.99
CA LYS A 196 7.30 -30.24 -15.50
C LYS A 196 7.51 -29.21 -14.38
N PRO A 197 8.33 -28.15 -14.58
CA PRO A 197 8.59 -27.14 -13.56
C PRO A 197 7.32 -26.53 -12.96
N ARG A 198 6.26 -26.37 -13.76
CA ARG A 198 4.95 -25.85 -13.32
C ARG A 198 4.21 -26.72 -12.30
N ILE A 199 4.63 -27.98 -12.10
CA ILE A 199 4.13 -28.84 -11.01
C ILE A 199 4.73 -28.39 -9.68
N ILE A 200 6.00 -27.99 -9.68
CA ILE A 200 6.73 -27.53 -8.50
C ILE A 200 6.43 -26.04 -8.23
N TYR A 201 6.38 -25.24 -9.29
CA TYR A 201 6.16 -23.79 -9.29
C TYR A 201 4.89 -23.45 -10.08
N PRO A 202 3.70 -23.53 -9.45
CA PRO A 202 2.44 -23.31 -10.14
C PRO A 202 2.30 -21.87 -10.64
N ALA A 203 1.57 -21.69 -11.74
CA ALA A 203 1.26 -20.38 -12.30
C ALA A 203 -0.04 -19.85 -11.72
N VAL A 204 -0.08 -18.55 -11.40
CA VAL A 204 -1.31 -17.89 -10.95
C VAL A 204 -2.30 -17.87 -12.10
N ARG A 205 -3.45 -18.54 -11.96
CA ARG A 205 -4.52 -18.56 -12.96
C ARG A 205 -5.87 -18.44 -12.26
N ALA A 206 -6.63 -17.41 -12.61
CA ALA A 206 -8.05 -17.32 -12.30
C ALA A 206 -8.84 -17.55 -13.60
N ALA A 207 -9.56 -18.67 -13.68
CA ALA A 207 -10.57 -18.87 -14.71
C ALA A 207 -11.77 -17.94 -14.49
N TYR A 208 -12.59 -17.72 -15.53
CA TYR A 208 -13.76 -16.83 -15.49
C TYR A 208 -14.75 -17.20 -14.36
N ASP A 209 -14.90 -18.49 -14.07
CA ASP A 209 -15.80 -19.02 -13.03
C ASP A 209 -15.08 -19.34 -11.70
N SER A 210 -13.90 -18.75 -11.46
CA SER A 210 -13.17 -18.98 -10.22
C SER A 210 -13.92 -18.41 -9.01
N PRO A 211 -13.84 -19.06 -7.84
CA PRO A 211 -14.42 -18.50 -6.64
C PRO A 211 -13.77 -17.15 -6.29
N ARG A 212 -14.53 -16.27 -5.62
CA ARG A 212 -14.11 -14.89 -5.31
C ARG A 212 -12.73 -14.81 -4.64
N HIS A 213 -12.39 -15.72 -3.72
CA HIS A 213 -11.09 -15.73 -3.06
C HIS A 213 -9.94 -16.01 -4.03
N ALA A 214 -10.13 -16.88 -5.03
CA ALA A 214 -9.12 -17.18 -6.03
C ALA A 214 -8.90 -15.99 -6.98
N VAL A 215 -9.97 -15.28 -7.35
CA VAL A 215 -9.88 -14.03 -8.12
C VAL A 215 -9.08 -12.98 -7.35
N LEU A 216 -9.37 -12.79 -6.06
CA LEU A 216 -8.65 -11.83 -5.21
C LEU A 216 -7.17 -12.20 -4.99
N ALA A 217 -6.86 -13.49 -4.82
CA ALA A 217 -5.48 -13.97 -4.73
C ALA A 217 -4.72 -13.70 -6.04
N ALA A 218 -5.35 -13.95 -7.19
CA ALA A 218 -4.78 -13.65 -8.49
C ALA A 218 -4.59 -12.14 -8.70
N GLU A 219 -5.55 -11.32 -8.31
CA GLU A 219 -5.46 -9.86 -8.35
C GLU A 219 -4.31 -9.33 -7.47
N LEU A 220 -4.14 -9.88 -6.26
CA LEU A 220 -3.02 -9.53 -5.38
C LEU A 220 -1.67 -9.77 -6.06
N ALA A 221 -1.50 -10.93 -6.70
CA ALA A 221 -0.29 -11.27 -7.43
C ALA A 221 -0.07 -10.39 -8.67
N GLN A 222 -1.10 -10.18 -9.49
CA GLN A 222 -1.02 -9.35 -10.70
C GLN A 222 -0.69 -7.89 -10.37
N THR A 223 -1.36 -7.33 -9.35
CA THR A 223 -1.09 -5.96 -8.90
C THR A 223 0.29 -5.81 -8.27
N GLU A 224 0.84 -6.87 -7.68
CA GLU A 224 2.22 -6.88 -7.18
C GLU A 224 3.23 -6.84 -8.32
N VAL A 225 3.00 -7.62 -9.38
CA VAL A 225 3.84 -7.59 -10.59
C VAL A 225 3.78 -6.22 -11.26
N ALA A 226 2.61 -5.62 -11.38
CA ALA A 226 2.46 -4.27 -11.95
C ALA A 226 3.18 -3.21 -11.09
N TYR A 227 3.08 -3.29 -9.77
CA TYR A 227 3.78 -2.37 -8.88
C TYR A 227 5.31 -2.52 -8.98
N MET A 228 5.80 -3.75 -9.09
CA MET A 228 7.23 -4.01 -9.30
C MET A 228 7.72 -3.47 -10.66
N GLN A 229 6.90 -3.54 -11.72
CA GLN A 229 7.22 -2.88 -13.00
C GLN A 229 7.36 -1.35 -12.85
N ASP A 230 6.47 -0.71 -12.10
CA ASP A 230 6.56 0.73 -11.80
C ASP A 230 7.90 1.05 -11.10
N LEU A 231 8.33 0.20 -10.15
CA LEU A 231 9.63 0.35 -9.48
C LEU A 231 10.82 0.13 -10.43
N GLU A 232 10.76 -0.86 -11.32
CA GLU A 232 11.80 -1.09 -12.33
C GLU A 232 11.93 0.08 -13.30
N GLN A 233 10.79 0.67 -13.71
CA GLN A 233 10.79 1.88 -14.52
C GLN A 233 11.44 3.05 -13.78
N LEU A 234 11.13 3.24 -12.49
CA LEU A 234 11.72 4.30 -11.67
C LEU A 234 13.23 4.10 -11.45
N ALA A 235 13.67 2.87 -11.16
CA ALA A 235 15.08 2.54 -11.00
C ALA A 235 15.87 2.72 -12.31
N ALA A 236 15.30 2.27 -13.45
CA ALA A 236 15.90 2.47 -14.76
C ALA A 236 15.97 3.95 -15.17
N TYR A 237 15.02 4.77 -14.73
CA TYR A 237 15.07 6.22 -14.88
C TYR A 237 16.19 6.82 -14.01
N ALA A 238 16.25 6.46 -12.73
CA ALA A 238 17.29 6.92 -11.80
C ALA A 238 18.71 6.60 -12.30
N ALA A 239 18.93 5.38 -12.79
CA ALA A 239 20.20 4.96 -13.38
C ALA A 239 20.59 5.80 -14.60
N ARG A 240 19.63 6.08 -15.50
CA ARG A 240 19.87 6.93 -16.68
C ARG A 240 20.20 8.37 -16.31
N VAL A 241 19.48 8.94 -15.35
CA VAL A 241 19.74 10.30 -14.86
C VAL A 241 21.15 10.39 -14.26
N ARG A 242 21.52 9.46 -13.36
CA ARG A 242 22.85 9.40 -12.73
C ARG A 242 23.98 9.25 -13.75
N ALA A 243 23.74 8.57 -14.87
CA ALA A 243 24.73 8.39 -15.93
C ALA A 243 24.90 9.64 -16.82
N GLN A 244 23.87 10.48 -16.93
CA GLN A 244 23.87 11.66 -17.81
C GLN A 244 24.22 12.95 -17.07
N MET A 245 23.91 13.03 -15.77
CA MET A 245 23.95 14.26 -15.00
C MET A 245 24.35 13.98 -13.55
N ASP A 246 25.05 14.94 -12.94
CA ASP A 246 25.29 14.95 -11.49
C ASP A 246 24.04 15.50 -10.78
N VAL A 247 23.30 14.61 -10.13
CA VAL A 247 22.08 14.93 -9.39
C VAL A 247 22.21 14.48 -7.95
N ASP A 248 21.54 15.20 -7.04
CA ASP A 248 21.52 14.84 -5.63
C ASP A 248 21.08 13.37 -5.46
N PRO A 249 21.94 12.50 -4.89
CA PRO A 249 21.63 11.09 -4.73
C PRO A 249 20.41 10.83 -3.84
N SER A 250 20.05 11.80 -2.97
CA SER A 250 18.88 11.73 -2.09
C SER A 250 17.54 11.71 -2.85
N ILE A 251 17.50 12.15 -4.11
CA ILE A 251 16.30 12.16 -4.95
C ILE A 251 15.72 10.75 -5.11
N PHE A 252 16.59 9.76 -5.35
CA PHE A 252 16.20 8.36 -5.60
C PHE A 252 16.63 7.43 -4.47
N ALA A 253 16.78 7.97 -3.25
CA ALA A 253 17.13 7.17 -2.08
C ALA A 253 16.13 6.02 -1.89
N HIS A 254 16.63 4.84 -1.51
CA HIS A 254 15.86 3.63 -1.21
C HIS A 254 15.07 3.00 -2.38
N VAL A 255 15.11 3.55 -3.61
CA VAL A 255 14.39 2.96 -4.76
C VAL A 255 14.93 1.56 -5.09
N ASP A 256 16.26 1.39 -5.09
CA ASP A 256 16.91 0.12 -5.40
C ASP A 256 16.62 -0.94 -4.30
N GLU A 257 16.62 -0.53 -3.03
CA GLU A 257 16.26 -1.38 -1.88
C GLU A 257 14.79 -1.81 -1.93
N LEU A 258 13.88 -0.89 -2.28
CA LEU A 258 12.46 -1.20 -2.50
C LEU A 258 12.29 -2.20 -3.64
N LEU A 259 12.98 -2.00 -4.76
CA LEU A 259 12.90 -2.91 -5.89
C LEU A 259 13.40 -4.32 -5.52
N ALA A 260 14.52 -4.43 -4.81
CA ALA A 260 15.05 -5.70 -4.34
C ALA A 260 14.05 -6.43 -3.40
N LEU A 261 13.47 -5.70 -2.44
CA LEU A 261 12.39 -6.21 -1.58
C LEU A 261 11.22 -6.74 -2.42
N HIS A 262 10.74 -5.96 -3.38
CA HIS A 262 9.53 -6.29 -4.14
C HIS A 262 9.73 -7.40 -5.17
N ARG A 263 10.96 -7.59 -5.69
CA ARG A 263 11.29 -8.80 -6.48
C ARG A 263 11.12 -10.06 -5.63
N ALA A 264 11.67 -10.07 -4.42
CA ALA A 264 11.58 -11.21 -3.51
C ALA A 264 10.15 -11.42 -2.96
N PHE A 265 9.44 -10.33 -2.68
CA PHE A 265 8.05 -10.37 -2.19
C PHE A 265 7.08 -10.84 -3.27
N SER A 266 7.23 -10.33 -4.51
CA SER A 266 6.39 -10.70 -5.65
C SER A 266 6.48 -12.19 -5.98
N MET A 267 7.68 -12.79 -5.93
CA MET A 267 7.84 -14.24 -6.13
C MET A 267 7.06 -15.06 -5.10
N ARG A 268 7.13 -14.67 -3.81
CA ARG A 268 6.39 -15.33 -2.72
C ARG A 268 4.88 -15.18 -2.88
N ILE A 269 4.41 -13.98 -3.22
CA ILE A 269 2.98 -13.72 -3.45
C ILE A 269 2.46 -14.55 -4.63
N GLN A 270 3.19 -14.58 -5.76
CA GLN A 270 2.80 -15.36 -6.94
C GLN A 270 2.74 -16.85 -6.62
N TYR A 271 3.75 -17.40 -5.93
CA TYR A 271 3.76 -18.79 -5.52
C TYR A 271 2.55 -19.11 -4.63
N VAL A 272 2.36 -18.37 -3.53
CA VAL A 272 1.27 -18.63 -2.58
C VAL A 272 -0.10 -18.44 -3.25
N ALA A 273 -0.28 -17.42 -4.08
CA ALA A 273 -1.54 -17.19 -4.80
C ALA A 273 -1.88 -18.28 -5.82
N ALA A 274 -0.87 -18.95 -6.38
CA ALA A 274 -1.04 -20.07 -7.31
C ALA A 274 -1.36 -21.40 -6.60
N MET A 275 -1.18 -21.48 -5.29
CA MET A 275 -1.50 -22.69 -4.52
C MET A 275 -3.01 -22.88 -4.35
N PRO A 276 -3.46 -24.14 -4.19
CA PRO A 276 -4.81 -24.44 -3.71
C PRO A 276 -5.12 -23.71 -2.40
N VAL A 277 -6.37 -23.29 -2.21
CA VAL A 277 -6.78 -22.45 -1.07
C VAL A 277 -6.46 -23.08 0.31
N ASP A 278 -6.40 -24.40 0.43
CA ASP A 278 -5.97 -25.13 1.64
C ASP A 278 -4.48 -24.97 1.97
N ARG A 279 -3.68 -24.48 1.00
CA ARG A 279 -2.23 -24.25 1.12
C ARG A 279 -1.84 -22.79 0.95
N GLN A 280 -2.79 -21.85 0.87
CA GLN A 280 -2.54 -20.42 0.71
C GLN A 280 -2.11 -19.74 2.02
N PHE A 281 -0.95 -20.10 2.53
CA PHE A 281 -0.39 -19.54 3.76
C PHE A 281 0.30 -18.18 3.50
N PHE A 282 -0.51 -17.12 3.31
CA PHE A 282 -0.03 -15.76 3.07
C PHE A 282 0.77 -15.15 4.23
N ASP A 283 0.74 -15.69 5.43
CA ASP A 283 1.63 -15.25 6.50
C ASP A 283 3.10 -15.49 6.14
N ALA A 284 3.39 -16.61 5.47
CA ALA A 284 4.72 -17.04 5.08
C ALA A 284 5.43 -16.09 4.09
N VAL A 285 4.68 -15.26 3.37
CA VAL A 285 5.28 -14.26 2.46
C VAL A 285 6.08 -13.20 3.22
N TYR A 286 5.83 -13.04 4.52
CA TYR A 286 6.50 -12.07 5.37
C TYR A 286 7.67 -12.62 6.17
N ASP A 287 7.81 -13.93 6.34
CA ASP A 287 8.68 -14.52 7.37
C ASP A 287 10.12 -13.96 7.33
N ASP A 288 10.86 -14.21 6.25
CA ASP A 288 12.24 -13.70 6.10
C ASP A 288 12.31 -12.26 5.56
N LEU A 289 11.18 -11.71 5.11
CA LEU A 289 11.12 -10.38 4.49
C LEU A 289 10.75 -9.27 5.48
N MET A 290 10.24 -9.59 6.66
CA MET A 290 9.81 -8.60 7.65
C MET A 290 10.87 -7.52 7.92
N PRO A 291 12.16 -7.83 8.12
CA PRO A 291 13.18 -6.80 8.32
C PRO A 291 13.39 -5.93 7.09
N ALA A 292 13.33 -6.51 5.88
CA ALA A 292 13.53 -5.78 4.63
C ALA A 292 12.42 -4.74 4.37
N PHE A 293 11.22 -4.93 4.93
CA PHE A 293 10.15 -3.92 4.89
C PHE A 293 10.48 -2.62 5.64
N ASP A 294 11.53 -2.58 6.47
CA ASP A 294 11.95 -1.36 7.16
C ASP A 294 12.44 -0.28 6.19
N VAL A 295 12.81 -0.64 4.95
CA VAL A 295 13.10 0.31 3.86
C VAL A 295 11.97 1.33 3.66
N TYR A 296 10.70 0.94 3.87
CA TYR A 296 9.57 1.86 3.77
C TYR A 296 9.62 2.97 4.80
N SER A 297 10.19 2.71 5.99
CA SER A 297 10.36 3.74 7.02
C SER A 297 11.37 4.79 6.56
N GLY A 298 12.51 4.37 6.01
CA GLY A 298 13.52 5.27 5.44
C GLY A 298 12.98 6.06 4.24
N PHE A 299 12.41 5.36 3.26
CA PHE A 299 11.80 5.98 2.07
C PHE A 299 10.72 7.01 2.43
N CYS A 300 9.82 6.69 3.36
CA CYS A 300 8.77 7.63 3.74
C CYS A 300 9.31 8.81 4.58
N ALA A 301 10.33 8.60 5.41
CA ALA A 301 10.97 9.64 6.19
C ALA A 301 11.74 10.65 5.32
N SER A 302 12.48 10.17 4.30
CA SER A 302 13.25 11.04 3.41
C SER A 302 12.42 11.71 2.30
N ARG A 303 11.16 11.30 2.12
CA ARG A 303 10.33 11.68 0.97
C ARG A 303 10.22 13.19 0.74
N GLU A 304 10.05 13.98 1.80
CA GLU A 304 9.91 15.45 1.66
C GLU A 304 11.23 16.08 1.16
N LEU A 305 12.37 15.62 1.67
CA LEU A 305 13.69 16.06 1.21
C LEU A 305 13.93 15.64 -0.24
N SER A 306 13.68 14.37 -0.57
CA SER A 306 13.78 13.87 -1.94
C SER A 306 12.89 14.64 -2.91
N GLN A 307 11.67 15.00 -2.51
CA GLN A 307 10.75 15.79 -3.34
C GLN A 307 11.24 17.22 -3.55
N ARG A 308 11.79 17.88 -2.52
CA ARG A 308 12.37 19.23 -2.67
C ARG A 308 13.60 19.21 -3.58
N ALA A 309 14.49 18.24 -3.38
CA ALA A 309 15.66 18.03 -4.24
C ALA A 309 15.24 17.75 -5.69
N TYR A 310 14.22 16.92 -5.89
CA TYR A 310 13.65 16.65 -7.21
C TYR A 310 13.11 17.91 -7.89
N GLN A 311 12.35 18.74 -7.15
CA GLN A 311 11.80 19.99 -7.67
C GLN A 311 12.90 20.98 -8.05
N ALA A 312 13.98 21.07 -7.27
CA ALA A 312 15.15 21.89 -7.58
C ALA A 312 15.88 21.41 -8.84
N ALA A 313 15.98 20.08 -9.03
CA ALA A 313 16.61 19.47 -10.20
C ALA A 313 15.70 19.43 -11.45
N LEU A 314 14.39 19.66 -11.31
CA LEU A 314 13.41 19.50 -12.38
C LEU A 314 13.75 20.27 -13.68
N PRO A 315 14.25 21.52 -13.66
CA PRO A 315 14.64 22.23 -14.89
C PRO A 315 15.75 21.52 -15.67
N ALA A 316 16.70 20.89 -14.97
CA ALA A 316 17.77 20.11 -15.57
C ALA A 316 17.24 18.76 -16.09
N LEU A 317 16.40 18.07 -15.30
CA LEU A 317 15.78 16.80 -15.68
C LEU A 317 14.90 16.89 -16.93
N ARG A 318 14.26 18.03 -17.18
CA ARG A 318 13.49 18.28 -18.42
C ARG A 318 14.33 18.28 -19.69
N GLN A 319 15.63 18.56 -19.57
CA GLN A 319 16.55 18.59 -20.70
C GLN A 319 17.11 17.19 -20.99
N ALA A 320 17.03 16.27 -20.04
CA ALA A 320 17.46 14.88 -20.20
C ALA A 320 16.42 14.08 -21.01
N SER A 321 16.86 13.43 -22.10
CA SER A 321 16.00 12.59 -22.92
C SER A 321 15.87 11.18 -22.31
N CYS A 322 14.97 11.03 -21.33
CA CYS A 322 14.83 9.77 -20.57
C CYS A 322 13.61 8.92 -20.93
N GLY A 323 12.79 9.33 -21.91
CA GLY A 323 11.60 8.56 -22.35
C GLY A 323 10.50 8.38 -21.30
N VAL A 324 10.61 9.10 -20.18
CA VAL A 324 9.65 9.17 -19.07
C VAL A 324 9.48 10.66 -18.77
N ASP A 325 8.25 11.14 -18.62
CA ASP A 325 8.00 12.56 -18.37
C ASP A 325 8.43 12.94 -16.93
N PRO A 326 9.45 13.81 -16.75
CA PRO A 326 9.90 14.21 -15.43
C PRO A 326 8.87 15.09 -14.68
N VAL A 327 7.88 15.67 -15.37
CA VAL A 327 6.89 16.56 -14.74
C VAL A 327 5.72 15.78 -14.18
N PHE A 328 5.26 14.74 -14.90
CA PHE A 328 4.05 14.00 -14.54
C PHE A 328 4.33 12.55 -14.15
N ASP A 329 5.06 11.80 -14.98
CA ASP A 329 5.24 10.37 -14.78
C ASP A 329 6.11 10.08 -13.55
N VAL A 330 7.26 10.75 -13.41
CA VAL A 330 8.19 10.49 -12.31
C VAL A 330 7.58 10.82 -10.94
N PRO A 331 6.94 11.99 -10.70
CA PRO A 331 6.22 12.23 -9.45
C PRO A 331 5.12 11.21 -9.18
N SER A 332 4.43 10.72 -10.23
CA SER A 332 3.42 9.67 -10.06
C SER A 332 4.03 8.34 -9.59
N LEU A 333 5.19 7.96 -10.15
CA LEU A 333 5.95 6.76 -9.75
C LEU A 333 6.43 6.87 -8.30
N PHE A 334 6.91 8.04 -7.86
CA PHE A 334 7.31 8.27 -6.47
C PHE A 334 6.16 8.11 -5.46
N MET A 335 4.91 8.32 -5.87
CA MET A 335 3.75 8.13 -5.01
C MET A 335 3.31 6.66 -4.88
N ARG A 336 3.67 5.81 -5.85
CA ARG A 336 3.24 4.40 -5.90
C ARG A 336 3.62 3.61 -4.64
N PRO A 337 4.86 3.71 -4.07
CA PRO A 337 5.22 2.91 -2.90
C PRO A 337 4.36 3.18 -1.67
N VAL A 338 4.09 4.45 -1.40
CA VAL A 338 3.26 4.88 -0.27
C VAL A 338 1.82 4.40 -0.44
N GLN A 339 1.30 4.52 -1.67
CA GLN A 339 -0.03 4.02 -2.02
C GLN A 339 -0.12 2.50 -1.86
N ARG A 340 0.87 1.76 -2.37
CA ARG A 340 0.91 0.30 -2.30
C ARG A 340 0.97 -0.21 -0.87
N LEU A 341 1.82 0.41 -0.04
CA LEU A 341 1.97 0.02 1.37
C LEU A 341 0.64 0.08 2.13
N ALA A 342 -0.21 1.07 1.85
CA ALA A 342 -1.52 1.20 2.48
C ALA A 342 -2.59 0.28 1.89
N GLN A 343 -2.39 -0.25 0.69
CA GLN A 343 -3.32 -1.19 0.07
C GLN A 343 -3.19 -2.58 0.67
N TYR A 344 -1.99 -3.03 1.10
CA TYR A 344 -1.81 -4.39 1.61
C TYR A 344 -2.79 -4.81 2.71
N PRO A 345 -3.04 -4.02 3.78
CA PRO A 345 -4.02 -4.40 4.80
C PRO A 345 -5.43 -4.59 4.21
N MET A 346 -5.81 -3.77 3.24
CA MET A 346 -7.14 -3.82 2.60
C MET A 346 -7.29 -5.03 1.69
N LEU A 347 -6.24 -5.37 0.93
CA LEU A 347 -6.21 -6.54 0.04
C LEU A 347 -6.29 -7.83 0.85
N PHE A 348 -5.48 -7.95 1.91
CA PHE A 348 -5.53 -9.12 2.79
C PHE A 348 -6.86 -9.23 3.56
N GLN A 349 -7.44 -8.11 4.02
CA GLN A 349 -8.77 -8.13 4.64
C GLN A 349 -9.83 -8.65 3.66
N SER A 350 -9.83 -8.14 2.42
CA SER A 350 -10.79 -8.57 1.39
C SER A 350 -10.67 -10.06 1.07
N LEU A 351 -9.44 -10.59 1.08
CA LEU A 351 -9.15 -12.01 0.90
C LEU A 351 -9.66 -12.84 2.08
N VAL A 352 -9.40 -12.41 3.32
CA VAL A 352 -9.93 -13.06 4.54
C VAL A 352 -11.44 -13.14 4.48
N ASP A 353 -12.11 -12.05 4.13
CA ASP A 353 -13.58 -11.99 4.05
C ASP A 353 -14.10 -12.98 3.01
N ALA A 354 -13.50 -13.00 1.80
CA ALA A 354 -13.91 -13.91 0.74
C ALA A 354 -13.71 -15.39 1.09
N VAL A 355 -12.63 -15.74 1.80
CA VAL A 355 -12.41 -17.12 2.27
C VAL A 355 -13.40 -17.48 3.36
N CYS A 356 -13.65 -16.58 4.32
CA CYS A 356 -14.64 -16.79 5.39
C CYS A 356 -16.04 -17.00 4.81
N ASP A 357 -16.45 -16.19 3.84
CA ASP A 357 -17.76 -16.29 3.17
C ASP A 357 -17.91 -17.66 2.49
N SER A 358 -16.86 -18.14 1.81
CA SER A 358 -16.89 -19.47 1.19
C SER A 358 -16.84 -20.61 2.21
N CYS A 359 -16.19 -20.39 3.36
CA CYS A 359 -16.06 -21.37 4.43
C CYS A 359 -17.39 -21.58 5.16
N ALA A 360 -18.21 -20.55 5.31
CA ALA A 360 -19.51 -20.62 5.99
C ALA A 360 -20.51 -21.58 5.33
N LEU A 361 -20.27 -21.94 4.05
CA LEU A 361 -21.11 -22.85 3.27
C LEU A 361 -20.63 -24.31 3.32
N LEU A 362 -19.49 -24.59 3.94
CA LEU A 362 -18.90 -25.93 4.00
C LEU A 362 -19.37 -26.73 5.23
N PRO A 363 -19.31 -28.06 5.21
CA PRO A 363 -19.50 -28.90 6.39
C PRO A 363 -18.50 -28.56 7.53
N PRO A 364 -18.85 -28.81 8.81
CA PRO A 364 -18.00 -28.46 9.96
C PRO A 364 -16.57 -29.01 9.89
N GLU A 365 -16.39 -30.22 9.38
CA GLU A 365 -15.08 -30.87 9.18
C GLU A 365 -14.19 -30.08 8.21
N ASP A 366 -14.75 -29.63 7.09
CA ASP A 366 -14.05 -28.84 6.08
C ASP A 366 -13.79 -27.40 6.57
N GLN A 367 -14.69 -26.86 7.40
CA GLN A 367 -14.45 -25.57 8.05
C GLN A 367 -13.22 -25.62 8.95
N ALA A 368 -13.06 -26.68 9.75
CA ALA A 368 -11.91 -26.84 10.63
C ALA A 368 -10.58 -26.87 9.84
N ALA A 369 -10.58 -27.49 8.66
CA ALA A 369 -9.42 -27.52 7.75
C ALA A 369 -9.07 -26.12 7.18
N ARG A 370 -10.03 -25.19 7.08
CA ARG A 370 -9.81 -23.81 6.58
C ARG A 370 -9.26 -22.85 7.64
N VAL A 371 -9.47 -23.14 8.94
CA VAL A 371 -9.07 -22.27 10.04
C VAL A 371 -7.57 -21.87 10.00
N PRO A 372 -6.61 -22.78 9.75
CA PRO A 372 -5.19 -22.41 9.69
C PRO A 372 -4.88 -21.40 8.59
N VAL A 373 -5.48 -21.56 7.41
CA VAL A 373 -5.30 -20.65 6.27
C VAL A 373 -5.86 -19.27 6.59
N ILE A 374 -7.08 -19.21 7.14
CA ILE A 374 -7.72 -17.95 7.55
C ILE A 374 -6.86 -17.22 8.60
N LYS A 375 -6.35 -17.94 9.61
CA LYS A 375 -5.44 -17.39 10.63
C LYS A 375 -4.16 -16.82 10.00
N SER A 376 -3.59 -17.52 9.03
CA SER A 376 -2.43 -17.06 8.27
C SER A 376 -2.74 -15.76 7.49
N MET A 377 -3.82 -15.71 6.72
CA MET A 377 -4.20 -14.49 5.98
C MET A 377 -4.44 -13.29 6.91
N TYR A 378 -5.08 -13.53 8.06
CA TYR A 378 -5.25 -12.49 9.10
C TYR A 378 -3.91 -12.06 9.72
N ALA A 379 -2.96 -12.98 9.91
CA ALA A 379 -1.61 -12.64 10.37
C ALA A 379 -0.86 -11.79 9.34
N ALA A 380 -0.98 -12.09 8.04
CA ALA A 380 -0.42 -11.29 6.95
C ALA A 380 -1.00 -9.86 6.93
N MET A 381 -2.31 -9.73 7.11
CA MET A 381 -2.97 -8.43 7.25
C MET A 381 -2.41 -7.63 8.44
N ARG A 382 -2.28 -8.26 9.62
CA ARG A 382 -1.73 -7.60 10.82
C ARG A 382 -0.27 -7.19 10.62
N ARG A 383 0.55 -8.03 9.98
CA ARG A 383 1.94 -7.71 9.61
C ARG A 383 2.00 -6.47 8.71
N SER A 384 1.21 -6.47 7.64
CA SER A 384 1.08 -5.34 6.71
C SER A 384 0.71 -4.03 7.44
N LYS A 385 -0.27 -4.11 8.35
CA LYS A 385 -0.71 -2.95 9.15
C LYS A 385 0.39 -2.42 10.08
N ARG A 386 1.21 -3.31 10.66
CA ARG A 386 2.36 -2.92 11.48
C ARG A 386 3.41 -2.17 10.66
N VAL A 387 3.76 -2.68 9.48
CA VAL A 387 4.72 -2.02 8.57
C VAL A 387 4.22 -0.62 8.20
N LEU A 388 2.95 -0.51 7.78
CA LEU A 388 2.33 0.78 7.47
C LEU A 388 2.36 1.75 8.67
N THR A 389 2.05 1.25 9.87
CA THR A 389 2.05 2.08 11.08
C THR A 389 3.46 2.58 11.40
N ARG A 390 4.48 1.74 11.23
CA ARG A 390 5.89 2.11 11.44
C ARG A 390 6.35 3.15 10.42
N ALA A 391 6.04 2.97 9.14
CA ALA A 391 6.39 3.94 8.10
C ALA A 391 5.70 5.30 8.31
N ASN A 392 4.43 5.30 8.71
CA ASN A 392 3.70 6.53 9.06
C ASN A 392 4.32 7.23 10.26
N GLU A 393 4.76 6.47 11.26
CA GLU A 393 5.44 7.01 12.44
C GLU A 393 6.80 7.61 12.07
N ALA A 394 7.60 6.93 11.26
CA ALA A 394 8.89 7.45 10.78
C ALA A 394 8.72 8.74 9.97
N THR A 395 7.69 8.80 9.11
CA THR A 395 7.33 10.04 8.38
C THR A 395 7.04 11.17 9.35
N ARG A 396 6.22 10.90 10.37
CA ARG A 396 5.84 11.88 11.39
C ARG A 396 7.05 12.37 12.18
N GLU A 397 7.95 11.47 12.56
CA GLU A 397 9.18 11.81 13.26
C GLU A 397 10.11 12.68 12.40
N ALA A 398 10.29 12.37 11.12
CA ALA A 398 11.09 13.19 10.21
C ALA A 398 10.50 14.59 9.99
N LEU A 399 9.18 14.69 9.80
CA LEU A 399 8.50 16.00 9.69
C LEU A 399 8.64 16.81 10.98
N ASN A 400 8.51 16.16 12.14
CA ASN A 400 8.70 16.83 13.43
C ASN A 400 10.16 17.29 13.63
N GLN A 401 11.16 16.56 13.13
CA GLN A 401 12.56 17.00 13.19
C GLN A 401 12.76 18.27 12.39
N ILE A 402 12.24 18.33 11.15
CA ILE A 402 12.29 19.54 10.32
C ILE A 402 11.56 20.70 11.01
N GLN A 403 10.37 20.44 11.57
CA GLN A 403 9.63 21.45 12.32
C GLN A 403 10.35 21.91 13.60
N GLY A 404 11.06 21.01 14.28
CA GLY A 404 11.87 21.31 15.45
C GLY A 404 13.05 22.21 15.11
N ALA A 405 13.79 21.91 14.02
CA ALA A 405 14.85 22.77 13.52
C ALA A 405 14.33 24.19 13.21
N ASN A 406 13.21 24.28 12.48
CA ASN A 406 12.56 25.56 12.19
C ASN A 406 12.08 26.29 13.45
N PHE A 407 11.70 25.56 14.50
CA PHE A 407 11.33 26.16 15.78
C PHE A 407 12.54 26.83 16.45
N TYR A 408 13.68 26.16 16.51
CA TYR A 408 14.90 26.71 17.12
C TYR A 408 15.42 27.93 16.35
N GLU A 409 15.29 27.96 15.03
CA GLU A 409 15.63 29.14 14.23
C GLU A 409 14.72 30.36 14.50
N ARG A 410 13.46 30.10 14.90
CA ARG A 410 12.45 31.15 15.14
C ARG A 410 12.48 31.70 16.56
N VAL A 411 13.06 30.99 17.53
CA VAL A 411 13.07 31.37 18.95
C VAL A 411 14.37 32.09 19.29
N ASP A 412 14.28 33.27 19.92
CA ASP A 412 15.45 34.01 20.39
C ASP A 412 16.09 33.31 21.62
N GLY A 413 17.11 32.47 21.37
CA GLY A 413 18.34 32.35 22.14
C GLY A 413 18.38 31.65 23.52
N MET A 414 17.31 31.06 24.06
CA MET A 414 17.34 30.46 25.42
C MET A 414 16.95 28.99 25.52
N LEU A 415 16.44 28.38 24.45
CA LEU A 415 15.99 26.98 24.45
C LEU A 415 16.89 26.15 23.54
N SER A 416 17.38 25.02 24.04
CA SER A 416 18.19 24.07 23.27
C SER A 416 17.51 22.71 23.16
N GLU A 417 17.91 21.93 22.15
CA GLU A 417 17.42 20.56 21.95
C GLU A 417 17.70 19.66 23.16
N ASP A 418 18.82 19.85 23.84
CA ASP A 418 19.17 19.10 25.06
C ASP A 418 18.15 19.31 26.19
N THR A 419 17.58 20.52 26.29
CA THR A 419 16.63 20.86 27.35
C THR A 419 15.22 20.40 27.05
N LEU A 420 14.73 20.62 25.82
CA LEU A 420 13.35 20.29 25.43
C LEU A 420 13.20 18.83 25.01
N GLY A 421 14.26 18.23 24.48
CA GLY A 421 14.26 16.95 23.78
C GLY A 421 13.64 17.07 22.38
N ARG A 422 13.37 15.91 21.75
CA ARG A 422 12.79 15.86 20.40
C ARG A 422 11.35 16.40 20.35
N LEU A 423 11.00 17.09 19.26
CA LEU A 423 9.61 17.52 19.00
C LEU A 423 8.71 16.31 18.70
N LEU A 424 7.58 16.22 19.38
CA LEU A 424 6.62 15.13 19.22
C LEU A 424 5.37 15.54 18.47
N THR A 425 4.86 16.76 18.67
CA THR A 425 3.74 17.31 17.90
C THR A 425 3.64 18.81 18.13
N SER A 426 3.04 19.54 17.18
CA SER A 426 2.70 20.94 17.33
C SER A 426 1.32 21.24 16.76
N SER A 427 0.64 22.25 17.29
CA SER A 427 -0.66 22.69 16.78
C SER A 427 -0.94 24.15 17.16
N ALA A 428 -1.62 24.88 16.27
CA ALA A 428 -2.20 26.17 16.61
C ALA A 428 -3.45 25.94 17.45
N VAL A 429 -3.44 26.42 18.69
CA VAL A 429 -4.51 26.21 19.67
C VAL A 429 -4.98 27.54 20.22
N SER A 430 -6.26 27.60 20.60
CA SER A 430 -6.75 28.73 21.39
C SER A 430 -6.65 28.37 22.87
N ALA A 431 -5.75 29.03 23.60
CA ALA A 431 -5.43 28.74 24.99
C ALA A 431 -5.94 29.84 25.92
N LYS A 432 -6.56 29.45 27.04
CA LYS A 432 -7.09 30.39 28.02
C LYS A 432 -5.96 31.06 28.80
N THR A 433 -5.88 32.38 28.72
CA THR A 433 -4.92 33.23 29.42
C THR A 433 -5.68 34.13 30.37
N THR A 434 -5.70 33.78 31.66
CA THR A 434 -6.26 34.58 32.77
C THR A 434 -7.74 34.98 32.62
N ARG A 435 -8.12 35.75 31.59
CA ARG A 435 -9.48 36.19 31.26
C ARG A 435 -9.95 35.85 29.82
N ASP A 436 -9.05 35.85 28.82
CA ASP A 436 -9.41 35.67 27.40
C ASP A 436 -8.74 34.43 26.76
N TYR A 437 -9.28 33.98 25.63
CA TYR A 437 -8.64 32.97 24.79
C TYR A 437 -7.70 33.64 23.80
N GLU A 438 -6.44 33.28 23.82
CA GLU A 438 -5.44 33.73 22.85
C GLU A 438 -5.11 32.60 21.88
N ASP A 439 -4.90 32.94 20.62
CA ASP A 439 -4.40 31.99 19.62
C ASP A 439 -2.86 31.88 19.78
N ILE A 440 -2.39 30.66 20.08
CA ILE A 440 -1.03 30.31 20.48
C ILE A 440 -0.56 29.10 19.65
N GLU A 441 0.73 29.04 19.32
CA GLU A 441 1.36 27.85 18.76
C GLU A 441 1.89 26.98 19.91
N ALA A 442 1.29 25.81 20.12
CA ALA A 442 1.72 24.86 21.15
C ALA A 442 2.64 23.79 20.55
N TYR A 443 3.77 23.55 21.20
CA TYR A 443 4.79 22.57 20.81
C TYR A 443 5.02 21.60 21.95
N LEU A 444 4.76 20.30 21.74
CA LEU A 444 5.06 19.25 22.69
C LEU A 444 6.37 18.57 22.31
N PHE A 445 7.38 18.76 23.14
CA PHE A 445 8.64 18.04 23.09
C PHE A 445 8.65 16.88 24.09
N ALA A 446 9.67 16.03 24.04
CA ALA A 446 9.81 14.90 24.94
C ALA A 446 9.81 15.31 26.43
N ASN A 447 10.50 16.40 26.75
CA ASN A 447 10.71 16.85 28.13
C ASN A 447 9.85 18.07 28.51
N SER A 448 9.32 18.80 27.52
CA SER A 448 8.63 20.07 27.77
C SER A 448 7.48 20.34 26.80
N LEU A 449 6.45 21.00 27.28
CA LEU A 449 5.38 21.62 26.52
C LEU A 449 5.64 23.14 26.45
N VAL A 450 5.86 23.66 25.25
CA VAL A 450 6.18 25.06 25.01
C VAL A 450 5.00 25.75 24.33
N LEU A 451 4.57 26.88 24.87
CA LEU A 451 3.51 27.72 24.33
C LEU A 451 4.13 28.99 23.75
N CYS A 452 3.93 29.24 22.45
CA CYS A 452 4.55 30.35 21.74
C CYS A 452 3.53 31.30 21.13
N LYS A 453 3.83 32.60 21.16
CA LYS A 453 3.07 33.64 20.47
C LYS A 453 3.89 34.15 19.28
N PRO A 454 3.33 34.18 18.06
CA PRO A 454 4.05 34.72 16.91
C PRO A 454 4.28 36.22 17.09
N ILE A 455 5.52 36.67 16.90
CA ILE A 455 5.89 38.09 16.91
C ILE A 455 5.51 38.66 15.55
N VAL A 456 4.43 39.45 15.52
CA VAL A 456 4.07 40.22 14.32
C VAL A 456 4.93 41.49 14.32
N PRO A 457 5.83 41.70 13.34
CA PRO A 457 6.61 42.94 13.28
C PRO A 457 5.68 44.14 13.10
N LEU A 458 5.82 45.13 13.99
CA LEU A 458 5.09 46.39 13.98
C LEU A 458 5.53 47.28 12.81
N VAL A 459 5.22 46.91 11.56
CA VAL A 459 5.30 47.83 10.42
C VAL A 459 3.88 48.16 9.96
N SER A 460 3.47 49.41 10.26
CA SER A 460 2.23 50.13 9.90
C SER A 460 0.94 49.89 10.72
N SER A 461 1.01 50.16 12.03
CA SER A 461 -0.14 50.25 12.98
C SER A 461 -1.12 51.43 12.72
N ARG A 462 -1.24 51.96 11.49
CA ARG A 462 -2.31 52.91 11.13
C ARG A 462 -3.19 52.49 9.95
N SER A 463 -2.85 51.43 9.21
CA SER A 463 -3.64 50.98 8.05
C SER A 463 -4.25 49.58 8.21
N ALA A 464 -3.84 48.81 9.23
CA ALA A 464 -4.36 47.45 9.46
C ALA A 464 -5.69 47.40 10.23
N ARG A 465 -6.03 48.43 11.03
CA ARG A 465 -7.31 48.51 11.75
C ARG A 465 -8.53 48.71 10.83
N PHE A 466 -8.33 49.21 9.61
CA PHE A 466 -9.41 49.36 8.64
C PHE A 466 -9.73 48.06 7.88
N ARG A 467 -8.80 47.10 7.79
CA ARG A 467 -9.01 45.84 7.04
C ARG A 467 -9.58 44.69 7.88
N GLN A 468 -9.38 44.69 9.20
CA GLN A 468 -10.03 43.71 10.10
C GLN A 468 -11.55 43.94 10.26
N SER A 469 -12.05 45.14 9.93
CA SER A 469 -13.50 45.43 9.97
C SER A 469 -14.27 44.87 8.75
N LEU A 470 -13.59 44.46 7.67
CA LEU A 470 -14.24 43.96 6.45
C LEU A 470 -14.20 42.43 6.33
N SER A 471 -13.29 41.74 7.03
CA SER A 471 -13.24 40.27 7.08
C SER A 471 -14.30 39.64 8.01
N ASN A 472 -14.82 40.40 8.96
CA ASN A 472 -15.86 39.94 9.89
C ASN A 472 -17.30 40.11 9.36
N LEU A 473 -17.46 40.67 8.16
CA LEU A 473 -18.77 40.82 7.48
C LEU A 473 -19.04 39.71 6.44
N HIS A 474 -18.10 38.77 6.24
CA HIS A 474 -18.23 37.71 5.22
C HIS A 474 -18.57 36.32 5.78
N VAL A 475 -19.11 36.23 7.00
CA VAL A 475 -19.54 34.95 7.63
C VAL A 475 -21.05 34.87 7.90
N THR A 476 -21.84 35.90 7.60
CA THR A 476 -23.31 35.86 7.73
C THR A 476 -23.98 36.11 6.39
N LEU A 477 -24.13 35.05 5.59
CA LEU A 477 -25.26 34.81 4.67
C LEU A 477 -25.02 33.52 3.85
N LYS A 478 -25.31 32.37 4.45
CA LYS A 478 -25.73 31.17 3.70
C LYS A 478 -26.88 30.52 4.46
N GLY A 479 -28.09 30.98 4.15
CA GLY A 479 -29.34 30.44 4.66
C GLY A 479 -30.54 30.92 3.84
N MET A 480 -30.97 30.08 2.89
CA MET A 480 -32.26 30.08 2.17
C MET A 480 -32.48 31.09 1.02
N PRO A 481 -33.52 30.91 0.18
CA PRO A 481 -33.59 29.93 -0.92
C PRO A 481 -33.72 30.62 -2.31
N LEU A 482 -33.41 29.87 -3.36
CA LEU A 482 -33.54 30.30 -4.77
C LEU A 482 -35.01 30.36 -5.20
N LEU A 483 -35.50 31.56 -5.54
CA LEU A 483 -36.62 31.77 -6.46
C LEU A 483 -36.33 32.94 -7.40
N ALA A 484 -36.23 32.58 -8.68
CA ALA A 484 -36.81 33.20 -9.88
C ALA A 484 -36.57 34.68 -10.26
N PHE A 485 -36.58 34.85 -11.59
CA PHE A 485 -36.59 36.05 -12.44
C PHE A 485 -35.20 36.66 -12.73
N SER A 486 -34.63 36.52 -13.94
CA SER A 486 -35.06 36.87 -15.31
C SER A 486 -34.89 38.36 -15.65
N ARG A 487 -34.41 38.56 -16.89
CA ARG A 487 -34.28 39.77 -17.72
C ARG A 487 -32.97 40.56 -17.51
N ALA A 488 -32.31 41.05 -18.55
CA ALA A 488 -32.84 41.47 -19.86
C ALA A 488 -31.78 41.34 -20.96
N GLU A 489 -32.21 40.90 -22.13
CA GLU A 489 -31.63 41.36 -23.38
C GLU A 489 -32.79 41.72 -24.30
N ASP A 490 -32.72 42.94 -24.82
CA ASP A 490 -33.83 43.69 -25.37
C ASP A 490 -33.39 44.18 -26.74
N ARG A 491 -34.07 43.74 -27.82
CA ARG A 491 -34.62 44.60 -28.91
C ARG A 491 -34.84 43.88 -30.25
N ARG A 492 -36.13 43.87 -30.63
CA ARG A 492 -36.73 44.36 -31.90
C ARG A 492 -36.73 43.49 -33.17
N ARG A 493 -37.91 42.91 -33.48
CA ARG A 493 -38.88 43.25 -34.58
C ARG A 493 -39.75 42.02 -34.88
N SER A 494 -41.06 42.06 -34.60
CA SER A 494 -42.20 42.15 -35.56
C SER A 494 -42.38 40.89 -36.42
N ALA A 495 -43.53 40.29 -36.70
CA ALA A 495 -44.95 40.36 -36.31
C ALA A 495 -45.65 39.18 -37.04
N SER A 496 -46.78 38.66 -36.52
CA SER A 496 -47.89 37.94 -37.23
C SER A 496 -47.56 36.65 -38.04
N SER A 497 -48.40 35.65 -38.28
CA SER A 497 -49.67 35.12 -37.77
C SER A 497 -50.07 33.95 -38.72
N VAL A 498 -50.78 32.95 -38.18
CA VAL A 498 -51.76 32.02 -38.83
C VAL A 498 -51.30 30.82 -39.71
N SER A 499 -51.88 29.66 -39.32
CA SER A 499 -52.51 28.56 -40.09
C SER A 499 -51.77 27.27 -40.50
N SER A 500 -52.34 26.16 -39.99
CA SER A 500 -52.66 24.87 -40.64
C SER A 500 -51.50 23.86 -40.87
N SER A 501 -51.62 22.53 -40.67
CA SER A 501 -52.76 21.62 -40.46
C SER A 501 -52.26 20.17 -40.18
N THR A 502 -53.01 19.43 -39.31
CA THR A 502 -53.41 17.97 -39.34
C THR A 502 -52.38 16.85 -39.67
N LEU A 503 -52.31 15.66 -39.02
CA LEU A 503 -53.30 14.58 -38.69
C LEU A 503 -52.72 13.67 -37.55
N HIS A 504 -53.41 13.33 -36.44
CA HIS A 504 -54.32 12.18 -36.16
C HIS A 504 -53.70 10.76 -36.37
N SER A 505 -53.36 9.98 -35.31
CA SER A 505 -54.19 9.18 -34.36
C SER A 505 -54.31 7.69 -34.78
N PRO A 506 -54.73 6.72 -33.94
CA PRO A 506 -54.65 6.60 -32.47
C PRO A 506 -54.32 5.17 -31.94
N ALA A 507 -54.31 5.05 -30.60
CA ALA A 507 -54.29 3.83 -29.80
C ALA A 507 -55.68 3.18 -29.61
N ALA A 508 -55.74 1.90 -29.19
CA ALA A 508 -56.85 1.33 -28.41
C ALA A 508 -56.45 0.05 -27.65
N SER A 509 -57.21 -0.25 -26.60
CA SER A 509 -56.89 -1.09 -25.43
C SER A 509 -58.04 -2.06 -25.12
N ARG A 510 -57.71 -3.26 -24.56
CA ARG A 510 -58.55 -4.23 -23.79
C ARG A 510 -59.73 -4.89 -24.57
N ARG A 511 -60.10 -6.18 -24.40
CA ARG A 511 -60.49 -6.91 -23.16
C ARG A 511 -60.64 -8.43 -23.45
N ALA A 512 -60.67 -9.22 -22.37
CA ALA A 512 -60.59 -10.69 -22.23
C ALA A 512 -61.77 -11.58 -22.71
N ARG A 513 -61.51 -12.87 -22.99
CA ARG A 513 -62.05 -14.11 -22.32
C ARG A 513 -61.64 -15.41 -23.07
N SER A 514 -61.49 -16.49 -22.30
CA SER A 514 -61.19 -17.93 -22.57
C SER A 514 -62.32 -18.65 -23.36
N PRO A 515 -62.26 -19.95 -23.80
CA PRO A 515 -61.74 -21.16 -23.12
C PRO A 515 -61.04 -22.28 -23.97
N THR A 516 -60.71 -23.36 -23.25
CA THR A 516 -60.01 -24.69 -23.39
C THR A 516 -60.49 -25.63 -24.54
N PRO A 517 -60.09 -26.95 -24.70
CA PRO A 517 -59.28 -27.89 -23.86
C PRO A 517 -58.35 -28.92 -24.60
N ASP A 518 -57.87 -29.92 -23.82
CA ASP A 518 -57.38 -31.31 -24.12
C ASP A 518 -55.86 -31.57 -24.15
N ASP A 519 -55.25 -32.62 -23.56
CA ASP A 519 -55.65 -33.64 -22.55
C ASP A 519 -54.43 -34.51 -22.11
N SER A 520 -54.62 -35.38 -21.08
CA SER A 520 -53.81 -36.53 -20.53
C SER A 520 -52.70 -36.24 -19.48
N ALA A 521 -52.80 -36.57 -18.16
CA ALA A 521 -52.96 -37.85 -17.38
C ALA A 521 -51.61 -38.59 -17.13
N ALA A 522 -51.18 -39.10 -15.95
CA ALA A 522 -51.82 -39.46 -14.68
C ALA A 522 -50.85 -39.56 -13.45
N ASP A 523 -51.43 -39.36 -12.26
CA ASP A 523 -51.24 -39.80 -10.85
C ASP A 523 -50.01 -40.56 -10.29
N PHE A 524 -49.63 -40.20 -9.03
CA PHE A 524 -49.55 -41.13 -7.87
C PHE A 524 -49.45 -40.39 -6.51
N GLN A 525 -50.16 -40.89 -5.49
CA GLN A 525 -50.39 -40.30 -4.14
C GLN A 525 -49.54 -40.91 -3.01
N LEU A 526 -49.41 -40.13 -1.91
CA LEU A 526 -48.88 -40.44 -0.56
C LEU A 526 -49.78 -41.38 0.27
N PRO A 527 -49.28 -41.86 1.44
CA PRO A 527 -50.08 -41.73 2.66
C PRO A 527 -49.28 -41.32 3.93
N THR A 528 -50.03 -40.96 4.97
CA THR A 528 -49.64 -40.38 6.27
C THR A 528 -50.20 -41.23 7.44
N ILE A 529 -49.47 -41.27 8.59
CA ILE A 529 -49.95 -41.24 10.01
C ILE A 529 -50.61 -42.57 10.54
N ASP A 530 -50.42 -43.15 11.76
CA ASP A 530 -49.87 -42.74 13.08
C ASP A 530 -49.57 -43.93 14.06
N THR A 531 -48.82 -43.59 15.13
CA THR A 531 -48.84 -43.98 16.59
C THR A 531 -48.60 -45.40 17.16
N HIS A 532 -47.65 -45.53 18.09
CA HIS A 532 -47.88 -45.82 19.55
C HIS A 532 -46.55 -45.90 20.36
N GLU A 533 -46.51 -45.17 21.49
CA GLU A 533 -45.57 -45.26 22.64
C GLU A 533 -46.19 -46.15 23.76
N PRO A 534 -45.54 -46.55 24.90
CA PRO A 534 -44.73 -45.69 25.80
C PRO A 534 -43.60 -46.31 26.70
N SER A 535 -42.85 -45.41 27.38
CA SER A 535 -42.21 -45.50 28.73
C SER A 535 -41.01 -46.45 28.99
N SER A 536 -39.99 -46.19 29.83
CA SER A 536 -39.53 -45.03 30.63
C SER A 536 -38.13 -45.35 31.26
N LEU A 537 -37.46 -44.29 31.77
CA LEU A 537 -36.56 -44.23 32.96
C LEU A 537 -35.01 -44.41 32.88
N ILE A 538 -34.34 -43.37 33.42
CA ILE A 538 -33.05 -43.27 34.15
C ILE A 538 -31.81 -42.75 33.39
N SER A 539 -31.42 -41.51 33.76
CA SER A 539 -30.11 -40.87 33.60
C SER A 539 -29.11 -41.34 34.69
N PRO A 540 -27.77 -41.14 34.64
CA PRO A 540 -27.15 -39.79 34.75
C PRO A 540 -25.75 -39.69 34.01
N PRO A 541 -24.81 -38.75 34.30
CA PRO A 541 -24.30 -37.83 33.28
C PRO A 541 -22.75 -37.79 33.10
N ALA A 542 -22.25 -37.35 31.93
CA ALA A 542 -20.89 -36.80 31.78
C ALA A 542 -20.83 -36.00 30.46
N LYS A 543 -20.89 -34.66 30.46
CA LYS A 543 -19.77 -33.72 30.59
C LYS A 543 -18.47 -34.19 29.90
N LEU A 544 -18.23 -33.64 28.70
CA LEU A 544 -16.99 -32.98 28.21
C LEU A 544 -16.86 -33.25 26.72
N LEU A 545 -17.06 -32.22 25.89
CA LEU A 545 -16.37 -31.92 24.62
C LEU A 545 -17.12 -30.78 23.90
N ALA A 546 -16.98 -29.57 24.42
CA ALA A 546 -17.35 -28.35 23.72
C ALA A 546 -16.26 -27.30 23.94
N SER A 547 -15.20 -27.39 23.14
CA SER A 547 -14.25 -26.28 22.94
C SER A 547 -13.96 -26.16 21.44
N TYR A 548 -15.02 -25.99 20.65
CA TYR A 548 -14.87 -25.45 19.30
C TYR A 548 -14.74 -23.94 19.40
N VAL A 549 -13.56 -23.44 19.04
CA VAL A 549 -13.27 -22.02 18.80
C VAL A 549 -14.25 -21.55 17.73
N SER A 550 -15.30 -20.86 18.14
CA SER A 550 -16.30 -20.30 17.24
C SER A 550 -15.64 -19.26 16.34
N LEU A 551 -15.77 -19.40 15.01
CA LEU A 551 -15.35 -18.41 14.00
C LEU A 551 -15.91 -17.00 14.28
N ALA A 552 -16.95 -16.89 15.12
CA ALA A 552 -17.46 -15.62 15.63
C ALA A 552 -16.44 -14.85 16.50
N THR A 553 -15.56 -15.54 17.24
CA THR A 553 -14.54 -14.91 18.10
C THR A 553 -13.40 -14.23 17.34
N LEU A 554 -13.29 -14.46 16.03
CA LEU A 554 -12.37 -13.71 15.16
C LEU A 554 -13.01 -12.43 14.57
N ARG A 555 -14.33 -12.24 14.74
CA ARG A 555 -15.09 -11.10 14.20
C ARG A 555 -15.41 -10.00 15.21
N ASP A 556 -15.10 -10.18 16.50
CA ASP A 556 -15.33 -9.14 17.50
C ASP A 556 -14.17 -8.14 17.57
N VAL A 557 -14.24 -7.11 16.72
CA VAL A 557 -13.59 -5.82 16.92
C VAL A 557 -14.60 -4.72 16.58
N PRO A 558 -14.86 -3.74 17.47
CA PRO A 558 -15.84 -2.70 17.21
C PRO A 558 -15.28 -1.60 16.29
N THR A 559 -16.20 -1.08 15.47
CA THR A 559 -16.18 0.20 14.73
C THR A 559 -15.19 0.36 13.56
N ARG A 560 -15.75 0.91 12.47
CA ARG A 560 -15.09 1.28 11.20
C ARG A 560 -13.63 1.69 11.39
N PRO A 561 -12.68 1.16 10.58
CA PRO A 561 -11.38 1.79 10.50
C PRO A 561 -11.57 3.23 10.03
N PRO A 562 -10.88 4.22 10.62
CA PRO A 562 -10.82 5.53 10.01
C PRO A 562 -10.32 5.31 8.58
N ILE A 563 -11.02 5.89 7.60
CA ILE A 563 -10.47 6.03 6.26
C ILE A 563 -9.17 6.81 6.47
N ILE A 564 -8.04 6.10 6.38
CA ILE A 564 -6.72 6.72 6.39
C ILE A 564 -6.65 7.47 5.07
N LYS A 565 -7.09 8.73 5.11
CA LYS A 565 -6.71 9.70 4.11
C LYS A 565 -5.21 9.85 4.32
N PHE A 566 -4.40 9.34 3.40
CA PHE A 566 -3.26 10.17 3.03
C PHE A 566 -3.89 11.50 2.67
N THR A 567 -3.64 12.52 3.46
CA THR A 567 -3.88 13.87 3.00
C THR A 567 -2.97 14.03 1.79
N SER A 568 -3.49 13.69 0.62
CA SER A 568 -3.21 14.42 -0.61
C SER A 568 -3.81 15.82 -0.47
N SER A 569 -3.45 16.54 0.58
CA SER A 569 -3.34 17.98 0.48
C SER A 569 -1.90 18.20 0.05
N VAL A 570 -1.67 17.91 -1.24
CA VAL A 570 -0.85 18.85 -1.97
C VAL A 570 -1.67 20.13 -1.90
N ASP A 571 -1.35 21.00 -0.93
CA ASP A 571 -1.54 22.41 -1.20
C ASP A 571 -0.59 22.70 -2.36
N VAL A 572 -1.10 22.49 -3.58
CA VAL A 572 -0.57 23.12 -4.77
C VAL A 572 -0.87 24.60 -4.58
N THR A 573 -0.10 25.24 -3.72
CA THR A 573 0.23 26.64 -3.96
C THR A 573 1.18 26.59 -5.16
N LEU A 574 0.61 26.72 -6.35
CA LEU A 574 1.33 27.28 -7.48
C LEU A 574 1.63 28.73 -7.11
N PRO A 575 2.89 29.20 -7.03
CA PRO A 575 3.19 30.59 -7.20
C PRO A 575 3.82 30.72 -8.60
N ALA A 576 2.99 30.72 -9.64
CA ALA A 576 3.37 31.43 -10.84
C ALA A 576 2.85 32.86 -10.68
N THR A 577 3.77 33.82 -10.76
CA THR A 577 3.59 35.28 -10.60
C THR A 577 3.36 35.80 -9.18
N CYS A 578 4.45 35.92 -8.43
CA CYS A 578 4.83 37.17 -7.76
C CYS A 578 6.22 37.01 -7.16
N GLN A 579 7.19 37.77 -7.66
CA GLN A 579 8.39 38.12 -6.93
C GLN A 579 7.96 38.88 -5.66
N LEU A 580 7.73 38.16 -4.58
CA LEU A 580 7.56 38.72 -3.24
C LEU A 580 8.75 38.24 -2.44
N ALA A 581 9.55 39.21 -1.98
CA ALA A 581 10.72 39.03 -1.13
C ALA A 581 10.52 37.90 -0.11
N ALA A 582 11.53 37.05 0.04
CA ALA A 582 11.62 36.04 1.08
C ALA A 582 11.34 36.70 2.44
N ARG A 583 10.10 36.57 2.93
CA ARG A 583 9.74 36.99 4.28
C ARG A 583 10.34 35.97 5.22
N GLU A 584 11.29 36.40 6.05
CA GLU A 584 11.75 35.59 7.18
C GLU A 584 10.55 35.07 7.98
N PRO A 585 10.57 33.79 8.40
CA PRO A 585 9.48 33.24 9.20
C PRO A 585 9.30 34.09 10.47
N PRO A 586 8.05 34.31 10.92
CA PRO A 586 7.79 35.14 12.09
C PRO A 586 8.49 34.53 13.30
N ARG A 587 9.30 35.36 13.98
CA ARG A 587 9.93 35.01 15.24
C ARG A 587 8.89 34.59 16.27
N LEU A 588 9.26 33.66 17.14
CA LEU A 588 8.40 33.13 18.18
C LEU A 588 8.80 33.71 19.54
N PHE A 589 7.82 34.29 20.23
CA PHE A 589 7.96 34.64 21.64
C PHE A 589 7.51 33.45 22.49
N VAL A 590 8.45 32.84 23.21
CA VAL A 590 8.16 31.77 24.17
C VAL A 590 7.44 32.39 25.35
N ARG A 591 6.20 31.96 25.57
CA ARG A 591 5.37 32.47 26.65
C ARG A 591 5.49 31.62 27.91
N ASP A 592 5.26 30.32 27.75
CA ASP A 592 5.32 29.36 28.84
C ASP A 592 6.11 28.12 28.38
N CYS A 593 6.99 27.61 29.23
CA CYS A 593 7.69 26.35 29.03
C CYS A 593 7.42 25.46 30.24
N ILE A 594 6.74 24.34 30.01
CA ILE A 594 6.14 23.50 31.05
C ILE A 594 6.77 22.12 30.97
N PRO A 595 7.54 21.69 31.97
CA PRO A 595 8.11 20.35 32.00
C PRO A 595 7.02 19.26 31.91
N THR A 596 7.24 18.20 31.13
CA THR A 596 6.23 17.13 30.98
C THR A 596 6.00 16.36 32.28
N ASN A 597 7.00 16.31 33.16
CA ASN A 597 6.93 15.62 34.45
C ASN A 597 5.98 16.28 35.47
N VAL A 598 5.57 17.55 35.27
CA VAL A 598 4.59 18.24 36.15
C VAL A 598 3.14 18.06 35.69
N ILE A 599 2.90 17.37 34.56
CA ILE A 599 1.54 17.09 34.08
C ILE A 599 0.90 16.02 34.96
N SER A 600 -0.18 16.40 35.64
CA SER A 600 -0.89 15.56 36.62
C SER A 600 -2.04 14.78 36.01
N GLN A 601 -2.85 15.40 35.15
CA GLN A 601 -3.94 14.73 34.45
C GLN A 601 -4.31 15.44 33.16
N ILE A 602 -4.90 14.69 32.23
CA ILE A 602 -5.47 15.23 31.00
C ILE A 602 -6.88 14.74 30.81
N SER A 603 -7.75 15.61 30.30
CA SER A 603 -9.13 15.26 29.96
C SER A 603 -9.50 15.80 28.59
N GLN A 604 -10.25 14.99 27.85
CA GLN A 604 -10.71 15.33 26.51
C GLN A 604 -12.23 15.41 26.48
N VAL A 605 -12.76 16.48 25.88
CA VAL A 605 -14.20 16.76 25.77
C VAL A 605 -14.56 17.04 24.32
N HIS A 606 -15.67 16.48 23.84
CA HIS A 606 -16.22 16.85 22.54
C HIS A 606 -17.01 18.15 22.68
N GLU A 607 -16.73 19.15 21.83
CA GLU A 607 -17.51 20.39 21.76
C GLU A 607 -18.58 20.28 20.65
N LEU A 608 -19.66 21.05 20.77
CA LEU A 608 -20.82 21.01 19.86
C LEU A 608 -20.47 21.30 18.38
N ASN A 609 -19.31 21.92 18.12
CA ASN A 609 -18.88 22.37 16.80
C ASN A 609 -17.98 21.37 16.05
N GLY A 610 -17.93 20.10 16.50
CA GLY A 610 -17.01 19.10 15.92
C GLY A 610 -15.53 19.35 16.25
N THR A 611 -15.27 20.22 17.21
CA THR A 611 -13.94 20.49 17.77
C THR A 611 -13.80 19.80 19.11
N MET A 612 -12.57 19.52 19.51
CA MET A 612 -12.23 18.91 20.78
C MET A 612 -11.62 19.96 21.71
N ARG A 613 -11.96 19.84 22.99
CA ARG A 613 -11.29 20.53 24.08
C ARG A 613 -10.37 19.55 24.78
N LEU A 614 -9.09 19.89 24.86
CA LEU A 614 -8.11 19.16 25.65
C LEU A 614 -7.73 20.01 26.87
N THR A 615 -8.00 19.50 28.07
CA THR A 615 -7.57 20.14 29.31
C THR A 615 -6.37 19.39 29.86
N ILE A 616 -5.28 20.11 30.12
CA ILE A 616 -4.05 19.58 30.71
C ILE A 616 -3.88 20.23 32.07
N GLN A 617 -3.96 19.43 33.12
CA GLN A 617 -3.69 19.89 34.47
C GLN A 617 -2.23 19.64 34.84
N ILE A 618 -1.67 20.61 35.52
CA ILE A 618 -0.26 20.70 35.89
C ILE A 618 -0.20 20.95 37.38
N LYS A 619 0.64 20.19 38.07
CA LYS A 619 0.92 20.34 39.49
C LYS A 619 2.39 20.66 39.69
N MET A 620 2.68 21.89 40.09
CA MET A 620 4.04 22.37 40.30
C MET A 620 4.60 21.84 41.63
N ALA A 621 5.94 21.85 41.78
CA ALA A 621 6.60 21.47 43.04
C ALA A 621 6.22 22.39 44.21
N SER A 622 5.79 23.64 43.95
CA SER A 622 5.26 24.57 44.94
C SER A 622 3.90 24.16 45.52
N GLY A 623 3.25 23.14 44.94
CA GLY A 623 1.88 22.75 45.27
C GLY A 623 0.82 23.49 44.44
N ASP A 624 1.21 24.46 43.62
CA ASP A 624 0.29 25.20 42.75
C ASP A 624 -0.25 24.32 41.62
N GLU A 625 -1.58 24.35 41.45
CA GLU A 625 -2.26 23.66 40.36
C GLU A 625 -2.68 24.65 39.28
N LYS A 626 -2.30 24.35 38.03
CA LYS A 626 -2.67 25.14 36.85
C LYS A 626 -3.35 24.24 35.82
N ALA A 627 -4.36 24.77 35.13
CA ALA A 627 -5.03 24.08 34.05
C ALA A 627 -4.83 24.83 32.73
N LEU A 628 -4.24 24.16 31.75
CA LEU A 628 -4.23 24.62 30.36
C LEU A 628 -5.45 24.05 29.65
N VAL A 629 -6.14 24.87 28.88
CA VAL A 629 -7.29 24.45 28.08
C VAL A 629 -7.00 24.76 26.64
N PHE A 630 -6.76 23.74 25.82
CA PHE A 630 -6.65 23.84 24.37
C PHE A 630 -8.02 23.69 23.75
N ARG A 631 -8.44 24.69 22.97
CA ARG A 631 -9.67 24.67 22.17
C ARG A 631 -9.35 24.70 20.67
N ARG A 632 -10.38 24.42 19.87
CA ARG A 632 -10.33 24.36 18.39
C ARG A 632 -9.46 23.24 17.82
N LEU A 633 -9.15 22.21 18.63
CA LEU A 633 -8.48 21.03 18.11
C LEU A 633 -9.46 20.22 17.25
N THR A 634 -8.99 19.72 16.11
CA THR A 634 -9.75 18.68 15.40
C THR A 634 -9.74 17.38 16.20
N GLN A 635 -10.70 16.49 15.95
CA GLN A 635 -10.72 15.16 16.59
C GLN A 635 -9.40 14.41 16.39
N GLU A 636 -8.85 14.46 15.18
CA GLU A 636 -7.57 13.84 14.83
C GLU A 636 -6.41 14.48 15.58
N SER A 637 -6.34 15.81 15.63
CA SER A 637 -5.29 16.53 16.36
C SER A 637 -5.33 16.21 17.84
N ALA A 638 -6.50 16.25 18.47
CA ALA A 638 -6.64 15.92 19.88
C ALA A 638 -6.24 14.47 20.18
N ALA A 639 -6.57 13.51 19.31
CA ALA A 639 -6.13 12.13 19.44
C ALA A 639 -4.60 11.98 19.33
N VAL A 640 -3.95 12.74 18.44
CA VAL A 640 -2.48 12.79 18.34
C VAL A 640 -1.87 13.37 19.62
N TRP A 641 -2.39 14.50 20.11
CA TRP A 641 -1.94 15.12 21.36
C TRP A 641 -2.03 14.16 22.55
N VAL A 642 -3.19 13.52 22.76
CA VAL A 642 -3.36 12.54 23.84
C VAL A 642 -2.38 11.37 23.69
N ARG A 643 -2.17 10.87 22.46
CA ARG A 643 -1.22 9.78 22.20
C ARG A 643 0.22 10.19 22.51
N MET A 644 0.63 11.40 22.13
CA MET A 644 1.99 11.89 22.40
C MET A 644 2.20 12.18 23.88
N LEU A 645 1.21 12.77 24.56
CA LEU A 645 1.26 12.99 26.01
C LEU A 645 1.36 11.67 26.78
N LYS A 646 0.66 10.61 26.36
CA LYS A 646 0.81 9.26 26.94
C LYS A 646 2.20 8.65 26.75
N ARG A 647 2.95 9.08 25.73
CA ARG A 647 4.33 8.61 25.50
C ARG A 647 5.34 9.35 26.38
N THR A 648 5.08 10.61 26.71
CA THR A 648 5.97 11.43 27.55
C THR A 648 5.63 11.37 29.03
N VAL A 649 4.37 11.15 29.36
CA VAL A 649 3.85 11.15 30.73
C VAL A 649 3.18 9.81 30.98
N PRO A 650 3.46 9.13 32.11
CA PRO A 650 2.86 7.83 32.43
C PRO A 650 1.38 8.03 32.82
N LEU A 651 0.52 8.23 31.82
CA LEU A 651 -0.90 8.53 32.00
C LEU A 651 -1.72 7.24 31.91
N VAL A 652 -2.50 6.96 32.95
CA VAL A 652 -3.34 5.77 33.08
C VAL A 652 -4.82 6.18 32.99
N PRO A 653 -5.68 5.44 32.27
CA PRO A 653 -7.13 5.67 32.32
C PRO A 653 -7.68 5.44 33.72
N VAL A 654 -8.63 6.27 34.13
CA VAL A 654 -9.40 6.05 35.35
C VAL A 654 -10.57 5.13 35.01
N ASP A 655 -10.60 3.94 35.61
CA ASP A 655 -11.72 3.01 35.48
C ASP A 655 -12.89 3.52 36.31
N ASP A 656 -13.75 4.35 35.73
CA ASP A 656 -15.00 4.75 36.37
C ASP A 656 -16.05 3.64 36.19
N GLU A 657 -16.43 2.96 37.27
CA GLU A 657 -17.54 1.97 37.26
C GLU A 657 -18.90 2.61 36.85
N ASN A 658 -19.00 3.95 36.88
CA ASN A 658 -20.16 4.73 36.42
C ASN A 658 -20.06 5.23 34.97
N ALA A 659 -19.02 4.85 34.21
CA ALA A 659 -18.77 5.36 32.86
C ALA A 659 -19.85 5.03 31.82
N ALA A 660 -20.77 4.10 32.10
CA ALA A 660 -21.86 3.74 31.19
C ALA A 660 -22.92 4.85 31.01
N GLN A 661 -22.99 5.85 31.89
CA GLN A 661 -24.03 6.89 31.84
C GLN A 661 -23.54 8.27 31.37
N ASN A 662 -22.24 8.53 31.37
CA ASN A 662 -21.67 9.78 30.85
C ASN A 662 -21.00 9.53 29.50
N ALA A 663 -21.59 10.05 28.43
CA ALA A 663 -21.05 9.99 27.07
C ALA A 663 -19.72 10.80 26.87
N TYR A 664 -19.02 11.12 27.96
CA TYR A 664 -17.95 12.12 28.03
C TYR A 664 -16.83 11.70 28.99
N HIS A 665 -15.60 11.75 28.45
CA HIS A 665 -14.28 11.83 29.11
C HIS A 665 -13.46 10.53 29.24
N GLY A 666 -12.47 10.41 28.37
CA GLY A 666 -11.25 9.64 28.67
C GLY A 666 -10.34 10.47 29.59
N LEU A 667 -10.68 10.55 30.88
CA LEU A 667 -9.79 11.12 31.89
C LEU A 667 -8.56 10.21 32.03
N LEU A 668 -7.38 10.82 31.98
CA LEU A 668 -6.11 10.11 32.14
C LEU A 668 -5.31 10.80 33.23
N VAL A 669 -4.90 10.04 34.24
CA VAL A 669 -4.22 10.55 35.43
C VAL A 669 -2.80 10.01 35.48
N ASN A 670 -1.86 10.85 35.90
CA ASN A 670 -0.50 10.45 36.19
C ASN A 670 -0.44 9.87 37.62
N PRO A 671 -0.11 8.58 37.78
CA PRO A 671 0.01 7.90 39.07
C PRO A 671 0.84 8.63 40.12
N ARG A 672 1.86 9.39 39.69
CA ARG A 672 2.75 10.11 40.60
C ARG A 672 2.02 11.16 41.45
N PHE A 673 0.91 11.71 40.94
CA PHE A 673 0.17 12.79 41.60
C PHE A 673 -1.13 12.32 42.27
N SER A 674 -1.53 11.07 42.04
CA SER A 674 -2.78 10.52 42.59
C SER A 674 -2.59 9.04 43.00
N PRO A 675 -1.87 8.78 44.11
CA PRO A 675 -1.59 7.41 44.56
C PRO A 675 -2.88 6.63 44.94
N SER A 676 -3.94 7.35 45.34
CA SER A 676 -5.25 6.81 45.65
C SER A 676 -5.98 6.20 44.44
N VAL A 677 -5.69 6.66 43.21
CA VAL A 677 -6.34 6.17 41.98
C VAL A 677 -5.83 4.78 41.55
N LEU A 678 -4.74 4.27 42.16
CA LEU A 678 -4.20 2.93 41.86
C LEU A 678 -4.40 1.90 42.98
N GLY A 679 -5.17 2.21 44.03
CA GLY A 679 -5.41 1.30 45.15
C GLY A 679 -4.13 0.90 45.92
N ARG A 680 -3.03 1.64 45.78
CA ARG A 680 -1.83 1.44 46.60
C ARG A 680 -1.92 2.32 47.85
N PRO A 681 -1.77 1.77 49.07
CA PRO A 681 -1.71 2.58 50.27
C PRO A 681 -0.54 3.56 50.16
N ALA A 682 -0.76 4.81 50.56
CA ALA A 682 0.29 5.81 50.63
C ALA A 682 1.43 5.27 51.51
N ALA A 683 2.64 5.17 50.93
CA ALA A 683 3.83 4.91 51.73
C ALA A 683 4.08 6.15 52.59
N VAL A 684 4.08 5.94 53.90
CA VAL A 684 4.30 6.93 54.97
C VAL A 684 5.69 7.54 54.88
#